data_AF-A0A939VXD0-F1
#
_entry.id   AF-A0A939VXD0-F1
#
_cell.length_a   1.000
_cell.length_b   1.000
_cell.length_c   1.000
_cell.angle_alpha   90.00
_cell.angle_beta   90.00
_cell.angle_gamma   90.00
#
_symmetry.space_group_name_H-M   'P 1'
#
loop_
_entity.id
_entity.type
_entity.pdbx_description
1 polymer ?
#
loop_
_entity_poly.entity_id
_entity_poly.type
_entity_poly.pdbx_seq_one_letter_code
_entity_poly.pdbx_strand_id
1 'polypeptide(L)'
;PCWSDPETARTAIQNILEILKKNPDKKVIVLDVNDNGGYCECEACLKAVNGKRTMHGLRNYSELYWKWVNAVAKGVTEKYPDMVFKAIAYREVAMPPSFKLHPNVLMSLTLEIASLNDPVCREMNLKRVRDWQEKSSIIGIGDYVHDILQFWFPRIQFTSHSRNLSELVRKYGVLSYSTEGPGATVFHGPQAQLILKVLWNPDLDVEAFLEDWCEHAVGRKAAPYLREYYKLWEDYWKGEDIRKTAWYASVHNIYMQLGECNSHTFALKKGDMKKFRALMEKVVTNAETPKQKKRALVLMQAFEYSELAAAAAFSEIFTPEGQLRSAEDALELVKAIPASLRARDKLAKHPLLQFRAGKSAKGLFDAADASIGRIIPFLKDKRIREQVENLADDSAVPLMLRAQFKIWLGAKAKNLIENGSFEQDKPAMMPLWMPRLNGIRDTRHVSDGRYSFRTGNGYYRIRPKIEPGKTYLLLCDVYIEKGSGEGRFTTKTGPCRGKTPVNWIRVDSVPSGGSWNTFSSVVSSNREGVDNLDIQIYFQKFEQDEPVWIDNIRLYCLDDLVQNSKQPGNPAKKGENDMNLRKNKLATTVLAATASAVILAAGDLPKELEGIPKEEIKEVTQYIYGPKVNDPEASAKGKTVAKVFPANAKKYGGVNMGVYNKKYDEMTKKVIAWSRPKIIDEKYHWYKIRRTSNEAAVPQDTPHNTVIYLEDWKIGARLPNTITGKFDCWVLVKAEGPLYVDGSTKENKVYLSRVLLVPVK
;
A
#
# COMPACT_ATOMS: atom_id res chain seq x y z
N PRO A 1 -4.78 21.94 10.86
CA PRO A 1 -5.11 23.26 11.45
C PRO A 1 -4.01 23.68 12.42
N CYS A 2 -3.88 24.98 12.73
CA CYS A 2 -3.00 25.48 13.79
C CYS A 2 -3.77 25.54 15.12
N TRP A 3 -3.51 24.61 16.04
CA TRP A 3 -4.29 24.52 17.30
C TRP A 3 -3.97 25.63 18.31
N SER A 4 -2.85 26.36 18.13
CA SER A 4 -2.56 27.55 18.95
C SER A 4 -3.29 28.81 18.47
N ASP A 5 -3.89 28.78 17.27
CA ASP A 5 -4.66 29.90 16.72
C ASP A 5 -6.15 29.75 17.09
N PRO A 6 -6.72 30.65 17.92
CA PRO A 6 -8.13 30.62 18.32
C PRO A 6 -9.12 30.69 17.15
N GLU A 7 -8.72 31.27 16.01
CA GLU A 7 -9.58 31.37 14.81
C GLU A 7 -9.96 29.99 14.28
N THR A 8 -9.07 29.01 14.42
CA THR A 8 -9.33 27.65 13.94
C THR A 8 -10.43 26.97 14.73
N ALA A 9 -10.53 27.21 16.05
CA ALA A 9 -11.61 26.69 16.88
C ALA A 9 -12.93 27.41 16.55
N ARG A 10 -12.90 28.74 16.39
CA ARG A 10 -14.09 29.54 16.00
C ARG A 10 -14.67 29.06 14.67
N THR A 11 -13.81 28.88 13.67
CA THR A 11 -14.21 28.38 12.34
C THR A 11 -14.81 26.98 12.44
N ALA A 12 -14.21 26.08 13.24
CA ALA A 12 -14.74 24.74 13.44
C ALA A 12 -16.12 24.76 14.12
N ILE A 13 -16.32 25.58 15.15
CA ILE A 13 -17.60 25.77 15.81
C ILE A 13 -18.65 26.23 14.80
N GLN A 14 -18.37 27.27 14.02
CA GLN A 14 -19.31 27.79 13.00
C GLN A 14 -19.71 26.70 11.99
N ASN A 15 -18.73 25.99 11.43
CA ASN A 15 -18.97 24.90 10.48
C ASN A 15 -19.82 23.78 11.09
N ILE A 16 -19.55 23.39 12.35
CA ILE A 16 -20.32 22.36 13.05
C ILE A 16 -21.75 22.83 13.29
N LEU A 17 -21.96 24.07 13.74
CA LEU A 17 -23.29 24.63 13.96
C LEU A 17 -24.11 24.65 12.66
N GLU A 18 -23.49 24.94 11.52
CA GLU A 18 -24.14 24.85 10.21
C GLU A 18 -24.50 23.40 9.81
N ILE A 19 -23.59 22.45 10.05
CA ILE A 19 -23.84 21.02 9.81
C ILE A 19 -25.03 20.55 10.65
N LEU A 20 -25.05 20.89 11.94
CA LEU A 20 -26.11 20.49 12.87
C LEU A 20 -27.45 21.16 12.53
N LYS A 21 -27.43 22.43 12.10
CA LYS A 21 -28.64 23.10 11.59
C LYS A 21 -29.28 22.34 10.42
N LYS A 22 -28.46 21.77 9.53
CA LYS A 22 -28.92 20.98 8.37
C LYS A 22 -29.23 19.52 8.72
N ASN A 23 -28.80 19.04 9.89
CA ASN A 23 -28.90 17.64 10.30
C ASN A 23 -29.22 17.54 11.80
N PRO A 24 -30.43 17.92 12.23
CA PRO A 24 -30.77 18.04 13.65
C PRO A 24 -30.69 16.71 14.42
N ASP A 25 -30.83 15.57 13.73
CA ASP A 25 -30.78 14.24 14.34
C ASP A 25 -29.34 13.73 14.61
N LYS A 26 -28.31 14.45 14.14
CA LYS A 26 -26.93 14.07 14.45
C LYS A 26 -26.68 14.20 15.96
N LYS A 27 -26.08 13.16 16.55
CA LYS A 27 -25.72 13.09 17.97
C LYS A 27 -24.22 13.07 18.25
N VAL A 28 -23.41 12.84 17.21
CA VAL A 28 -21.95 12.73 17.32
C VAL A 28 -21.27 13.55 16.23
N ILE A 29 -20.26 14.34 16.63
CA ILE A 29 -19.29 15.00 15.74
C ILE A 29 -17.92 14.37 15.98
N VAL A 30 -17.22 14.03 14.90
CA VAL A 30 -15.88 13.45 14.97
C VAL A 30 -14.85 14.56 14.74
N LEU A 31 -13.90 14.68 15.67
CA LEU A 31 -12.80 15.65 15.68
C LEU A 31 -11.42 14.96 15.62
N ASP A 32 -11.39 13.71 15.14
CA ASP A 32 -10.18 12.88 15.05
C ASP A 32 -9.03 13.61 14.32
N VAL A 33 -7.80 13.40 14.79
CA VAL A 33 -6.59 13.97 14.17
C VAL A 33 -6.26 13.28 12.85
N ASN A 34 -5.45 13.94 12.02
CA ASN A 34 -4.93 13.37 10.78
C ASN A 34 -3.95 12.21 11.06
N ASP A 35 -3.90 11.27 10.13
CA ASP A 35 -2.84 10.26 10.08
C ASP A 35 -1.46 10.88 9.82
N ASN A 36 -0.43 10.30 10.44
CA ASN A 36 0.98 10.49 10.11
C ASN A 36 1.62 11.86 10.40
N GLY A 37 1.08 12.64 11.34
CA GLY A 37 1.74 13.85 11.87
C GLY A 37 1.65 15.06 10.94
N GLY A 38 2.69 15.90 10.90
CA GLY A 38 2.71 17.12 10.07
C GLY A 38 1.94 18.31 10.67
N TYR A 39 1.90 18.41 11.99
CA TYR A 39 1.24 19.51 12.70
C TYR A 39 1.97 20.84 12.54
N CYS A 40 1.28 21.94 12.87
CA CYS A 40 1.84 23.28 12.78
C CYS A 40 3.12 23.41 13.63
N GLU A 41 4.14 24.02 13.04
CA GLU A 41 5.43 24.31 13.68
C GLU A 41 5.67 25.81 13.82
N CYS A 42 4.60 26.62 13.86
CA CYS A 42 4.74 28.04 14.17
C CYS A 42 5.30 28.23 15.59
N GLU A 43 5.88 29.40 15.85
CA GLU A 43 6.55 29.71 17.13
C GLU A 43 5.66 29.42 18.34
N ALA A 44 4.39 29.81 18.28
CA ALA A 44 3.43 29.56 19.37
C ALA A 44 3.19 28.06 19.61
N CYS A 45 3.06 27.26 18.55
CA CYS A 45 2.91 25.81 18.65
C CYS A 45 4.17 25.16 19.22
N LEU A 46 5.36 25.52 18.70
CA LEU A 46 6.62 24.96 19.17
C LEU A 46 6.89 25.31 20.64
N LYS A 47 6.60 26.56 21.03
CA LYS A 47 6.70 27.01 22.43
C LYS A 47 5.77 26.22 23.35
N ALA A 48 4.54 25.92 22.92
CA ALA A 48 3.59 25.15 23.71
C ALA A 48 3.95 23.66 23.81
N VAL A 49 4.51 23.07 22.74
CA VAL A 49 5.05 21.69 22.78
C VAL A 49 6.26 21.60 23.72
N ASN A 50 7.09 22.66 23.76
CA ASN A 50 8.24 22.81 24.66
C ASN A 50 9.18 21.59 24.69
N GLY A 51 9.43 20.98 23.53
CA GLY A 51 10.29 19.80 23.41
C GLY A 51 9.75 18.51 24.03
N LYS A 52 8.57 18.52 24.67
CA LYS A 52 7.97 17.34 25.31
C LYS A 52 7.76 16.21 24.30
N ARG A 53 7.91 14.97 24.79
CA ARG A 53 7.73 13.76 24.00
C ARG A 53 6.60 12.89 24.52
N THR A 54 6.00 12.13 23.63
CA THR A 54 5.09 11.05 23.98
C THR A 54 5.90 9.82 24.39
N MET A 55 5.24 8.83 24.98
CA MET A 55 5.86 7.54 25.32
C MET A 55 6.47 6.79 24.13
N HIS A 56 6.04 7.09 22.90
CA HIS A 56 6.61 6.54 21.67
C HIS A 56 7.71 7.44 21.07
N GLY A 57 8.24 8.39 21.85
CA GLY A 57 9.32 9.31 21.44
C GLY A 57 8.90 10.41 20.45
N LEU A 58 7.60 10.54 20.13
CA LEU A 58 7.09 11.53 19.20
C LEU A 58 6.95 12.91 19.87
N ARG A 59 6.92 14.01 19.10
CA ARG A 59 6.63 15.34 19.68
C ARG A 59 5.23 15.32 20.29
N ASN A 60 5.09 15.86 21.49
CA ASN A 60 3.83 15.82 22.22
C ASN A 60 3.01 17.10 21.99
N TYR A 61 1.99 16.99 21.14
CA TYR A 61 1.02 18.05 20.83
C TYR A 61 -0.28 17.95 21.65
N SER A 62 -0.34 17.03 22.62
CA SER A 62 -1.60 16.69 23.32
C SER A 62 -2.23 17.91 24.01
N GLU A 63 -1.45 18.73 24.73
CA GLU A 63 -1.96 19.94 25.38
C GLU A 63 -2.67 20.89 24.40
N LEU A 64 -2.08 21.10 23.21
CA LEU A 64 -2.64 21.97 22.19
C LEU A 64 -3.92 21.39 21.58
N TYR A 65 -3.87 20.13 21.15
CA TYR A 65 -4.98 19.48 20.50
C TYR A 65 -6.20 19.37 21.43
N TRP A 66 -6.01 18.86 22.64
CA TRP A 66 -7.11 18.67 23.57
C TRP A 66 -7.70 19.98 24.07
N LYS A 67 -6.90 21.06 24.12
CA LYS A 67 -7.40 22.40 24.43
C LYS A 67 -8.28 22.92 23.30
N TRP A 68 -7.87 22.69 22.06
CA TRP A 68 -8.67 23.01 20.88
C TRP A 68 -9.98 22.21 20.84
N VAL A 69 -9.94 20.90 21.11
CA VAL A 69 -11.13 20.04 21.21
C VAL A 69 -12.09 20.54 22.28
N ASN A 70 -11.60 20.88 23.48
CA ASN A 70 -12.43 21.44 24.56
C ASN A 70 -13.08 22.77 24.16
N ALA A 71 -12.35 23.65 23.47
CA ALA A 71 -12.89 24.93 23.01
C ALA A 71 -14.02 24.72 21.99
N VAL A 72 -13.83 23.80 21.04
CA VAL A 72 -14.86 23.45 20.05
C VAL A 72 -16.09 22.82 20.72
N ALA A 73 -15.88 21.85 21.61
CA ALA A 73 -16.96 21.20 22.34
C ALA A 73 -17.79 22.23 23.11
N LYS A 74 -17.13 23.07 23.93
CA LYS A 74 -17.79 24.13 24.71
C LYS A 74 -18.65 25.05 23.82
N GLY A 75 -18.08 25.58 22.75
CA GLY A 75 -18.78 26.54 21.88
C GLY A 75 -19.98 25.93 21.12
N VAL A 76 -19.93 24.64 20.80
CA VAL A 76 -21.07 23.96 20.15
C VAL A 76 -22.15 23.58 21.16
N THR A 77 -21.76 23.15 22.37
CA THR A 77 -22.71 22.75 23.43
C THR A 77 -23.52 23.90 24.02
N GLU A 78 -23.10 25.15 23.81
CA GLU A 78 -23.92 26.32 24.12
C GLU A 78 -25.28 26.29 23.38
N LYS A 79 -25.34 25.67 22.19
CA LYS A 79 -26.57 25.53 21.40
C LYS A 79 -27.08 24.09 21.30
N TYR A 80 -26.19 23.10 21.36
CA TYR A 80 -26.51 21.68 21.26
C TYR A 80 -25.94 20.92 22.47
N PRO A 81 -26.58 21.01 23.65
CA PRO A 81 -26.01 20.53 24.92
C PRO A 81 -25.79 19.01 24.97
N ASP A 82 -26.53 18.23 24.18
CA ASP A 82 -26.42 16.76 24.15
C ASP A 82 -25.45 16.23 23.09
N MET A 83 -24.73 17.12 22.38
CA MET A 83 -23.82 16.72 21.32
C MET A 83 -22.57 16.03 21.90
N VAL A 84 -22.22 14.85 21.39
CA VAL A 84 -20.99 14.13 21.73
C VAL A 84 -19.89 14.42 20.72
N PHE A 85 -18.67 14.67 21.20
CA PHE A 85 -17.49 14.90 20.36
C PHE A 85 -16.53 13.73 20.48
N LYS A 86 -16.43 12.91 19.42
CA LYS A 86 -15.44 11.82 19.35
C LYS A 86 -14.09 12.38 18.92
N ALA A 87 -13.04 12.06 19.66
CA ALA A 87 -11.65 12.37 19.31
C ALA A 87 -10.72 11.21 19.70
N ILE A 88 -9.75 10.86 18.86
CA ILE A 88 -8.77 9.81 19.13
C ILE A 88 -7.51 10.35 19.84
N ALA A 89 -7.05 9.63 20.87
CA ALA A 89 -5.74 9.82 21.48
C ALA A 89 -4.69 8.98 20.74
N TYR A 90 -4.19 9.54 19.63
CA TYR A 90 -3.31 8.86 18.68
C TYR A 90 -1.97 9.57 18.51
N ARG A 91 -0.87 8.81 18.46
CA ARG A 91 0.50 9.27 18.20
C ARG A 91 0.92 10.53 18.95
N GLU A 92 1.14 11.65 18.26
CA GLU A 92 1.64 12.91 18.81
C GLU A 92 0.64 13.58 19.78
N VAL A 93 -0.63 13.17 19.77
CA VAL A 93 -1.69 13.64 20.69
C VAL A 93 -2.17 12.56 21.65
N ALA A 94 -1.41 11.47 21.80
CA ALA A 94 -1.81 10.30 22.58
C ALA A 94 -1.77 10.48 24.10
N MET A 95 -1.09 11.52 24.59
CA MET A 95 -0.89 11.71 26.03
C MET A 95 -2.09 12.43 26.66
N PRO A 96 -2.50 12.08 27.89
CA PRO A 96 -3.49 12.85 28.63
C PRO A 96 -3.00 14.30 28.82
N PRO A 97 -3.86 15.32 28.62
CA PRO A 97 -3.51 16.70 28.91
C PRO A 97 -3.52 16.97 30.43
N SER A 98 -2.95 18.11 30.82
CA SER A 98 -2.91 18.59 32.20
C SER A 98 -4.30 18.92 32.79
N PHE A 99 -5.31 19.11 31.95
CA PHE A 99 -6.67 19.50 32.31
C PHE A 99 -7.70 18.42 32.01
N LYS A 100 -8.91 18.55 32.58
CA LYS A 100 -10.05 17.68 32.26
C LYS A 100 -10.66 18.05 30.91
N LEU A 101 -11.03 17.04 30.13
CA LEU A 101 -11.80 17.22 28.91
C LEU A 101 -13.23 17.67 29.23
N HIS A 102 -13.85 18.34 28.27
CA HIS A 102 -15.28 18.65 28.35
C HIS A 102 -16.09 17.36 28.54
N PRO A 103 -17.14 17.33 29.41
CA PRO A 103 -17.89 16.10 29.71
C PRO A 103 -18.44 15.34 28.49
N ASN A 104 -18.78 16.09 27.44
CA ASN A 104 -19.30 15.53 26.18
C ASN A 104 -18.22 15.03 25.21
N VAL A 105 -16.93 15.09 25.57
CA VAL A 105 -15.85 14.59 24.72
C VAL A 105 -15.62 13.12 25.01
N LEU A 106 -15.93 12.28 24.02
CA LEU A 106 -15.58 10.87 23.97
C LEU A 106 -14.15 10.75 23.45
N MET A 107 -13.22 10.49 24.37
CA MET A 107 -11.83 10.22 24.02
C MET A 107 -11.66 8.74 23.72
N SER A 108 -11.18 8.42 22.53
CA SER A 108 -10.89 7.04 22.11
C SER A 108 -9.39 6.78 22.14
N LEU A 109 -8.93 5.96 23.10
CA LEU A 109 -7.53 5.59 23.21
C LEU A 109 -7.16 4.57 22.13
N THR A 110 -6.20 4.90 21.27
CA THR A 110 -5.73 3.95 20.26
C THR A 110 -4.72 2.98 20.89
N LEU A 111 -5.05 1.69 20.88
CA LEU A 111 -4.19 0.60 21.29
C LEU A 111 -4.65 -0.69 20.63
N GLU A 112 -3.73 -1.53 20.17
CA GLU A 112 -4.07 -2.87 19.73
C GLU A 112 -4.26 -3.80 20.94
N ILE A 113 -5.47 -4.30 21.16
CA ILE A 113 -5.83 -5.10 22.35
C ILE A 113 -4.97 -6.37 22.45
N ALA A 114 -4.54 -6.93 21.32
CA ALA A 114 -3.65 -8.08 21.27
C ALA A 114 -2.32 -7.84 22.01
N SER A 115 -1.82 -6.59 22.03
CA SER A 115 -0.58 -6.21 22.72
C SER A 115 -0.68 -6.37 24.24
N LEU A 116 -1.89 -6.39 24.81
CA LEU A 116 -2.10 -6.60 26.26
C LEU A 116 -1.78 -8.04 26.71
N ASN A 117 -1.45 -8.94 25.79
CA ASN A 117 -0.90 -10.26 26.12
C ASN A 117 0.60 -10.21 26.43
N ASP A 118 1.28 -9.13 26.07
CA ASP A 118 2.65 -8.84 26.50
C ASP A 118 2.63 -8.14 27.87
N PRO A 119 3.32 -8.65 28.90
CA PRO A 119 3.26 -8.06 30.25
C PRO A 119 3.70 -6.60 30.32
N VAL A 120 4.73 -6.22 29.55
CA VAL A 120 5.27 -4.84 29.54
C VAL A 120 4.27 -3.91 28.88
N CYS A 121 3.75 -4.29 27.70
CA CYS A 121 2.72 -3.52 27.02
C CYS A 121 1.43 -3.44 27.82
N ARG A 122 1.07 -4.50 28.54
CA ARG A 122 -0.12 -4.54 29.39
C ARG A 122 -0.04 -3.49 30.49
N GLU A 123 1.02 -3.47 31.28
CA GLU A 123 1.14 -2.48 32.36
C GLU A 123 1.15 -1.06 31.79
N MET A 124 1.95 -0.84 30.75
CA MET A 124 2.07 0.43 30.06
C MET A 124 0.70 0.94 29.55
N ASN A 125 -0.06 0.10 28.84
CA ASN A 125 -1.34 0.49 28.25
C ASN A 125 -2.47 0.61 29.28
N LEU A 126 -2.54 -0.29 30.28
CA LEU A 126 -3.53 -0.16 31.34
C LEU A 126 -3.27 1.06 32.22
N LYS A 127 -2.00 1.49 32.38
CA LYS A 127 -1.69 2.77 33.00
C LYS A 127 -2.26 3.93 32.19
N ARG A 128 -2.10 3.94 30.86
CA ARG A 128 -2.68 4.99 30.00
C ARG A 128 -4.20 5.06 30.13
N VAL A 129 -4.87 3.91 30.20
CA VAL A 129 -6.32 3.86 30.42
C VAL A 129 -6.68 4.57 31.73
N ARG A 130 -5.97 4.27 32.83
CA ARG A 130 -6.17 4.94 34.13
C ARG A 130 -5.88 6.44 34.07
N ASP A 131 -4.76 6.84 33.49
CA ASP A 131 -4.40 8.26 33.37
C ASP A 131 -5.46 9.03 32.56
N TRP A 132 -6.06 8.40 31.55
CA TRP A 132 -7.15 8.98 30.77
C TRP A 132 -8.49 9.01 31.52
N GLN A 133 -8.77 8.06 32.42
CA GLN A 133 -9.96 8.07 33.29
C GLN A 133 -9.99 9.29 34.21
N GLU A 134 -8.83 9.83 34.59
CA GLU A 134 -8.76 11.06 35.37
C GLU A 134 -9.12 12.32 34.56
N LYS A 135 -8.99 12.26 33.22
CA LYS A 135 -9.15 13.42 32.32
C LYS A 135 -10.45 13.41 31.53
N SER A 136 -11.00 12.26 31.19
CA SER A 136 -12.20 12.15 30.35
C SER A 136 -13.34 11.41 31.07
N SER A 137 -14.56 11.93 30.91
CA SER A 137 -15.78 11.30 31.43
C SER A 137 -16.29 10.15 30.57
N ILE A 138 -15.88 10.07 29.29
CA ILE A 138 -16.33 9.06 28.34
C ILE A 138 -15.12 8.51 27.60
N ILE A 139 -14.75 7.27 27.90
CA ILE A 139 -13.58 6.61 27.30
C ILE A 139 -14.01 5.55 26.32
N GLY A 140 -13.38 5.57 25.15
CA GLY A 140 -13.43 4.52 24.16
C GLY A 140 -12.07 3.92 23.86
N ILE A 141 -12.07 2.82 23.12
CA ILE A 141 -10.88 2.17 22.55
C ILE A 141 -10.98 2.17 21.03
N GLY A 142 -9.87 2.55 20.37
CA GLY A 142 -9.63 2.34 18.95
C GLY A 142 -8.63 1.20 18.77
N ASP A 143 -9.12 0.05 18.30
CA ASP A 143 -8.38 -1.21 18.21
C ASP A 143 -7.99 -1.57 16.77
N TYR A 144 -7.05 -2.50 16.59
CA TYR A 144 -6.45 -2.85 15.30
C TYR A 144 -6.53 -4.36 15.05
N VAL A 145 -7.65 -4.81 14.49
CA VAL A 145 -7.91 -6.23 14.18
C VAL A 145 -7.70 -6.48 12.68
N HIS A 146 -6.45 -6.27 12.25
CA HIS A 146 -6.00 -6.46 10.86
C HIS A 146 -6.10 -7.92 10.40
N ASP A 147 -6.27 -8.13 9.09
CA ASP A 147 -6.69 -9.41 8.48
C ASP A 147 -5.90 -9.67 7.17
N ILE A 148 -6.47 -10.42 6.24
CA ILE A 148 -5.94 -10.87 4.95
C ILE A 148 -5.49 -9.73 4.03
N LEU A 149 -5.95 -8.50 4.30
CA LEU A 149 -5.45 -7.31 3.62
C LEU A 149 -3.99 -6.99 4.01
N GLN A 150 -3.52 -7.49 5.15
CA GLN A 150 -2.21 -7.22 5.72
C GLN A 150 -1.41 -8.51 6.03
N PHE A 151 -2.07 -9.63 6.35
CA PHE A 151 -1.43 -10.84 6.83
C PHE A 151 -1.64 -12.06 5.90
N TRP A 152 -0.65 -12.95 5.90
CA TRP A 152 -0.71 -14.24 5.19
C TRP A 152 -1.42 -15.35 5.98
N PHE A 153 -1.50 -15.20 7.31
CA PHE A 153 -2.11 -16.15 8.24
C PHE A 153 -3.24 -15.49 9.02
N PRO A 154 -4.31 -16.22 9.37
CA PRO A 154 -5.45 -15.65 10.09
C PRO A 154 -5.05 -15.29 11.50
N ARG A 155 -5.25 -14.02 11.90
CA ARG A 155 -4.95 -13.50 13.24
C ARG A 155 -6.06 -13.85 14.22
N ILE A 156 -6.19 -15.15 14.50
CA ILE A 156 -7.16 -15.69 15.47
C ILE A 156 -6.74 -15.30 16.89
N GLN A 157 -7.62 -14.61 17.60
CA GLN A 157 -7.38 -14.06 18.94
C GLN A 157 -8.60 -14.22 19.87
N PHE A 158 -9.45 -15.23 19.62
CA PHE A 158 -10.78 -15.34 20.23
C PHE A 158 -10.79 -15.17 21.76
N THR A 159 -10.02 -15.99 22.48
CA THR A 159 -10.06 -16.03 23.95
C THR A 159 -9.28 -14.85 24.55
N SER A 160 -8.09 -14.51 24.03
CA SER A 160 -7.29 -13.43 24.63
C SER A 160 -7.86 -12.05 24.37
N HIS A 161 -8.36 -11.80 23.16
CA HIS A 161 -8.98 -10.53 22.81
C HIS A 161 -10.24 -10.32 23.64
N SER A 162 -11.14 -11.31 23.67
CA SER A 162 -12.38 -11.26 24.46
C SER A 162 -12.10 -11.01 25.94
N ARG A 163 -11.15 -11.74 26.54
CA ARG A 163 -10.74 -11.53 27.96
C ARG A 163 -10.29 -10.08 28.21
N ASN A 164 -9.40 -9.56 27.36
CA ASN A 164 -8.87 -8.20 27.54
C ASN A 164 -9.95 -7.14 27.28
N LEU A 165 -10.83 -7.34 26.29
CA LEU A 165 -11.94 -6.44 25.99
C LEU A 165 -12.97 -6.42 27.13
N SER A 166 -13.37 -7.58 27.65
CA SER A 166 -14.24 -7.69 28.83
C SER A 166 -13.65 -6.99 30.03
N GLU A 167 -12.34 -7.13 30.28
CA GLU A 167 -11.65 -6.43 31.36
C GLU A 167 -11.70 -4.90 31.17
N LEU A 168 -11.43 -4.41 29.95
CA LEU A 168 -11.50 -2.98 29.63
C LEU A 168 -12.91 -2.41 29.88
N VAL A 169 -13.95 -3.15 29.52
CA VAL A 169 -15.34 -2.76 29.79
C VAL A 169 -15.65 -2.81 31.29
N ARG A 170 -15.39 -3.94 31.96
CA ARG A 170 -15.79 -4.20 33.36
C ARG A 170 -15.02 -3.35 34.37
N LYS A 171 -13.70 -3.28 34.24
CA LYS A 171 -12.81 -2.69 35.24
C LYS A 171 -12.51 -1.23 34.94
N TYR A 172 -12.49 -0.85 33.67
CA TYR A 172 -12.09 0.50 33.25
C TYR A 172 -13.23 1.31 32.64
N GLY A 173 -14.46 0.78 32.59
CA GLY A 173 -15.63 1.52 32.15
C GLY A 173 -15.51 2.03 30.71
N VAL A 174 -14.84 1.29 29.83
CA VAL A 174 -14.79 1.62 28.40
C VAL A 174 -16.20 1.54 27.82
N LEU A 175 -16.70 2.65 27.29
CA LEU A 175 -18.07 2.80 26.79
C LEU A 175 -18.19 2.74 25.26
N SER A 176 -17.07 2.87 24.54
CA SER A 176 -17.05 2.86 23.08
C SER A 176 -15.92 1.98 22.56
N TYR A 177 -16.21 1.23 21.52
CA TYR A 177 -15.22 0.43 20.80
C TYR A 177 -15.31 0.72 19.31
N SER A 178 -14.16 0.93 18.69
CA SER A 178 -14.01 1.01 17.24
C SER A 178 -12.80 0.22 16.83
N THR A 179 -12.80 -0.37 15.64
CA THR A 179 -11.64 -1.10 15.16
C THR A 179 -11.38 -0.91 13.68
N GLU A 180 -10.09 -0.86 13.33
CA GLU A 180 -9.62 -1.09 11.97
C GLU A 180 -9.52 -2.61 11.71
N GLY A 181 -10.49 -3.12 10.96
CA GLY A 181 -10.56 -4.52 10.54
C GLY A 181 -11.56 -4.67 9.39
N PRO A 182 -11.50 -5.74 8.58
CA PRO A 182 -12.30 -5.84 7.36
C PRO A 182 -13.76 -6.24 7.58
N GLY A 183 -14.24 -6.31 8.83
CA GLY A 183 -15.55 -6.86 9.14
C GLY A 183 -15.55 -8.39 9.12
N ALA A 184 -16.68 -8.99 8.75
CA ALA A 184 -16.84 -10.45 8.75
C ALA A 184 -16.16 -11.09 7.53
N THR A 185 -15.03 -11.77 7.74
CA THR A 185 -14.33 -12.57 6.71
C THR A 185 -14.29 -14.03 7.12
N VAL A 186 -14.32 -14.94 6.14
CA VAL A 186 -14.14 -16.38 6.43
C VAL A 186 -12.73 -16.70 6.95
N PHE A 187 -11.75 -15.84 6.67
CA PHE A 187 -10.37 -16.00 7.09
C PHE A 187 -10.22 -15.99 8.61
N HIS A 188 -11.00 -15.15 9.30
CA HIS A 188 -10.99 -15.05 10.77
C HIS A 188 -12.12 -15.82 11.48
N GLY A 189 -12.91 -16.60 10.74
CA GLY A 189 -14.04 -17.32 11.32
C GLY A 189 -15.00 -16.39 12.09
N PRO A 190 -15.37 -16.71 13.35
CA PRO A 190 -16.31 -15.90 14.12
C PRO A 190 -15.76 -14.63 14.76
N GLN A 191 -14.48 -14.25 14.57
CA GLN A 191 -13.84 -13.18 15.38
C GLN A 191 -14.65 -11.89 15.48
N ALA A 192 -15.11 -11.35 14.34
CA ALA A 192 -15.88 -10.10 14.32
C ALA A 192 -17.22 -10.23 15.06
N GLN A 193 -17.89 -11.38 14.91
CA GLN A 193 -19.14 -11.66 15.62
C GLN A 193 -18.90 -11.83 17.13
N LEU A 194 -17.82 -12.51 17.52
CA LEU A 194 -17.44 -12.70 18.91
C LEU A 194 -17.17 -11.35 19.59
N ILE A 195 -16.39 -10.47 18.96
CA ILE A 195 -16.12 -9.12 19.47
C ILE A 195 -17.45 -8.36 19.72
N LEU A 196 -18.37 -8.39 18.76
CA LEU A 196 -19.68 -7.74 18.91
C LEU A 196 -20.52 -8.37 20.05
N LYS A 197 -20.45 -9.69 20.23
CA LYS A 197 -21.15 -10.39 21.32
C LYS A 197 -20.55 -10.07 22.70
N VAL A 198 -19.23 -9.93 22.80
CA VAL A 198 -18.54 -9.50 24.03
C VAL A 198 -18.88 -8.04 24.37
N LEU A 199 -18.96 -7.15 23.38
CA LEU A 199 -19.39 -5.77 23.60
C LEU A 199 -20.84 -5.70 24.09
N TRP A 200 -21.71 -6.61 23.65
CA TRP A 200 -23.09 -6.71 24.12
C TRP A 200 -23.19 -7.31 25.53
N ASN A 201 -22.39 -8.34 25.81
CA ASN A 201 -22.32 -8.99 27.11
C ASN A 201 -20.84 -9.32 27.44
N PRO A 202 -20.19 -8.54 28.32
CA PRO A 202 -18.79 -8.79 28.68
C PRO A 202 -18.58 -10.06 29.52
N ASP A 203 -19.64 -10.71 30.02
CA ASP A 203 -19.56 -12.01 30.72
C ASP A 203 -19.91 -13.20 29.78
N LEU A 204 -19.88 -12.98 28.47
CA LEU A 204 -20.11 -14.05 27.49
C LEU A 204 -19.16 -15.22 27.74
N ASP A 205 -19.72 -16.43 27.81
CA ASP A 205 -18.93 -17.66 27.74
C ASP A 205 -18.40 -17.82 26.31
N VAL A 206 -17.12 -17.47 26.13
CA VAL A 206 -16.43 -17.49 24.85
C VAL A 206 -16.29 -18.91 24.31
N GLU A 207 -16.04 -19.89 25.18
CA GLU A 207 -15.86 -21.28 24.73
C GLU A 207 -17.18 -21.87 24.26
N ALA A 208 -18.26 -21.69 25.05
CA ALA A 208 -19.59 -22.11 24.64
C ALA A 208 -20.03 -21.44 23.33
N PHE A 209 -19.73 -20.15 23.14
CA PHE A 209 -20.00 -19.45 21.88
C PHE A 209 -19.24 -20.06 20.70
N LEU A 210 -17.96 -20.39 20.87
CA LEU A 210 -17.14 -20.97 19.81
C LEU A 210 -17.58 -22.39 19.45
N GLU A 211 -17.95 -23.20 20.44
CA GLU A 211 -18.51 -24.54 20.24
C GLU A 211 -19.84 -24.46 19.47
N ASP A 212 -20.77 -23.62 19.92
CA ASP A 212 -22.05 -23.38 19.25
C ASP A 212 -21.86 -22.91 17.80
N TRP A 213 -20.96 -21.95 17.59
CA TRP A 213 -20.68 -21.44 16.25
C TRP A 213 -20.11 -22.53 15.33
N CYS A 214 -19.18 -23.35 15.82
CA CYS A 214 -18.59 -24.43 15.03
C CYS A 214 -19.64 -25.51 14.69
N GLU A 215 -20.49 -25.90 15.64
CA GLU A 215 -21.58 -26.86 15.40
C GLU A 215 -22.56 -26.33 14.34
N HIS A 216 -22.95 -25.06 14.41
CA HIS A 216 -23.81 -24.45 13.39
C HIS A 216 -23.11 -24.31 12.03
N ALA A 217 -21.82 -23.99 12.04
CA ALA A 217 -21.04 -23.81 10.81
C ALA A 217 -20.87 -25.15 10.06
N VAL A 218 -20.44 -26.22 10.73
CA VAL A 218 -19.99 -27.45 10.05
C VAL A 218 -20.65 -28.74 10.54
N GLY A 219 -21.52 -28.68 11.56
CA GLY A 219 -22.20 -29.84 12.13
C GLY A 219 -21.44 -30.46 13.30
N ARG A 220 -22.15 -31.23 14.13
CA ARG A 220 -21.65 -31.71 15.43
C ARG A 220 -20.42 -32.59 15.29
N LYS A 221 -20.37 -33.44 14.26
CA LYS A 221 -19.22 -34.34 14.01
C LYS A 221 -17.97 -33.60 13.53
N ALA A 222 -18.12 -32.50 12.80
CA ALA A 222 -17.00 -31.72 12.27
C ALA A 222 -16.51 -30.62 13.21
N ALA A 223 -17.38 -30.13 14.10
CA ALA A 223 -17.12 -28.99 14.97
C ALA A 223 -15.84 -29.13 15.84
N PRO A 224 -15.53 -30.29 16.46
CA PRO A 224 -14.31 -30.42 17.27
C PRO A 224 -13.03 -30.19 16.46
N TYR A 225 -12.98 -30.63 15.20
CA TYR A 225 -11.82 -30.44 14.34
C TYR A 225 -11.64 -28.98 13.91
N LEU A 226 -12.76 -28.26 13.68
CA LEU A 226 -12.72 -26.85 13.35
C LEU A 226 -12.32 -26.01 14.58
N ARG A 227 -12.82 -26.35 15.77
CA ARG A 227 -12.43 -25.70 17.02
C ARG A 227 -10.94 -25.86 17.31
N GLU A 228 -10.40 -27.06 17.10
CA GLU A 228 -8.97 -27.33 17.25
C GLU A 228 -8.13 -26.59 16.21
N TYR A 229 -8.58 -26.50 14.95
CA TYR A 229 -7.92 -25.70 13.91
C TYR A 229 -7.78 -24.24 14.33
N TYR A 230 -8.86 -23.62 14.85
CA TYR A 230 -8.79 -22.25 15.35
C TYR A 230 -7.91 -22.10 16.58
N LYS A 231 -7.95 -23.09 17.49
CA LYS A 231 -7.08 -23.11 18.67
C LYS A 231 -5.60 -23.10 18.28
N LEU A 232 -5.20 -23.93 17.31
CA LEU A 232 -3.80 -23.97 16.85
C LEU A 232 -3.35 -22.63 16.24
N TRP A 233 -4.21 -21.94 15.49
CA TRP A 233 -3.91 -20.58 15.02
C TRP A 233 -3.80 -19.58 16.16
N GLU A 234 -4.68 -19.67 17.16
CA GLU A 234 -4.60 -18.79 18.33
C GLU A 234 -3.33 -19.04 19.15
N ASP A 235 -2.94 -20.31 19.32
CA ASP A 235 -1.70 -20.71 19.98
C ASP A 235 -0.47 -20.20 19.21
N TYR A 236 -0.50 -20.22 17.88
CA TYR A 236 0.55 -19.63 17.04
C TYR A 236 0.78 -18.15 17.38
N TRP A 237 -0.29 -17.34 17.49
CA TRP A 237 -0.17 -15.90 17.78
C TRP A 237 0.12 -15.56 19.24
N LYS A 238 -0.05 -16.52 20.16
CA LYS A 238 0.27 -16.36 21.59
C LYS A 238 1.60 -17.00 21.99
N GLY A 239 2.13 -17.90 21.16
CA GLY A 239 3.27 -18.73 21.45
C GLY A 239 4.57 -17.96 21.64
N GLU A 240 5.57 -18.60 22.22
CA GLU A 240 6.88 -17.98 22.43
C GLU A 240 7.61 -17.69 21.10
N ASP A 241 7.42 -18.54 20.10
CA ASP A 241 8.13 -18.41 18.82
C ASP A 241 7.69 -17.16 18.05
N ILE A 242 6.40 -16.80 18.03
CA ILE A 242 6.00 -15.55 17.37
C ILE A 242 6.67 -14.34 18.02
N ARG A 243 6.95 -14.38 19.34
CA ARG A 243 7.61 -13.30 20.09
C ARG A 243 9.06 -13.06 19.67
N LYS A 244 9.71 -14.06 19.11
CA LYS A 244 11.08 -14.00 18.61
C LYS A 244 11.19 -13.43 17.20
N THR A 245 10.05 -13.29 16.50
CA THR A 245 10.04 -12.74 15.14
C THR A 245 10.34 -11.25 15.13
N ALA A 246 11.00 -10.77 14.07
CA ALA A 246 11.22 -9.35 13.83
C ALA A 246 9.91 -8.55 13.79
N TRP A 247 8.81 -9.19 13.37
CA TRP A 247 7.47 -8.58 13.41
C TRP A 247 7.00 -8.29 14.85
N TYR A 248 7.18 -9.23 15.78
CA TYR A 248 6.65 -9.08 17.14
C TYR A 248 7.38 -8.03 17.96
N ALA A 249 8.62 -7.68 17.63
CA ALA A 249 9.30 -6.54 18.23
C ALA A 249 8.48 -5.23 18.08
N SER A 250 7.52 -5.16 17.14
CA SER A 250 6.58 -4.04 17.01
C SER A 250 5.44 -4.00 18.05
N VAL A 251 5.38 -4.93 19.01
CA VAL A 251 4.32 -5.01 20.04
C VAL A 251 4.25 -3.77 20.95
N HIS A 252 5.34 -3.03 21.09
CA HIS A 252 5.43 -1.82 21.91
C HIS A 252 4.88 -0.55 21.23
N ASN A 253 4.45 -0.67 19.98
CA ASN A 253 3.87 0.44 19.23
C ASN A 253 2.39 0.64 19.52
N ILE A 254 1.83 1.69 18.92
CA ILE A 254 0.39 1.98 19.00
C ILE A 254 -0.42 0.84 18.37
N TYR A 255 0.07 0.31 17.26
CA TYR A 255 -0.39 -0.92 16.62
C TYR A 255 0.83 -1.71 16.12
N MET A 256 0.72 -3.03 16.11
CA MET A 256 1.75 -3.91 15.59
C MET A 256 1.88 -3.69 14.08
N GLN A 257 3.10 -3.84 13.56
CA GLN A 257 3.36 -3.68 12.14
C GLN A 257 2.41 -4.55 11.30
N LEU A 258 1.97 -4.02 10.16
CA LEU A 258 1.24 -4.82 9.19
C LEU A 258 2.16 -5.89 8.57
N GLY A 259 1.60 -7.03 8.13
CA GLY A 259 2.38 -8.19 7.69
C GLY A 259 3.19 -8.04 6.39
N GLU A 260 3.49 -6.82 5.92
CA GLU A 260 4.10 -6.50 4.62
C GLU A 260 5.52 -7.04 4.44
N CYS A 261 6.20 -7.40 5.52
CA CYS A 261 7.58 -7.87 5.53
C CYS A 261 7.73 -9.37 5.80
N ASN A 262 6.64 -10.15 5.73
CA ASN A 262 6.53 -11.63 5.89
C ASN A 262 7.09 -12.29 7.17
N SER A 263 7.86 -11.58 7.99
CA SER A 263 8.52 -12.13 9.18
C SER A 263 7.54 -12.64 10.25
N HIS A 264 6.29 -12.18 10.23
CA HIS A 264 5.21 -12.72 11.04
C HIS A 264 4.87 -14.19 10.72
N THR A 265 5.45 -14.77 9.67
CA THR A 265 5.22 -16.17 9.27
C THR A 265 6.28 -17.16 9.75
N PHE A 266 7.44 -16.70 10.24
CA PHE A 266 8.58 -17.56 10.55
C PHE A 266 8.45 -18.34 11.87
N ALA A 267 7.35 -18.15 12.60
CA ALA A 267 7.08 -18.86 13.85
C ALA A 267 6.45 -20.24 13.65
N LEU A 268 6.22 -20.68 12.40
CA LEU A 268 5.70 -22.01 12.13
C LEU A 268 6.79 -23.05 12.35
N LYS A 269 6.43 -24.17 13.00
CA LYS A 269 7.31 -25.32 13.14
C LYS A 269 7.11 -26.25 11.95
N LYS A 270 8.16 -27.01 11.64
CA LYS A 270 8.11 -28.05 10.61
C LYS A 270 6.92 -28.99 10.82
N GLY A 271 6.04 -29.04 9.82
CA GLY A 271 4.87 -29.91 9.80
C GLY A 271 3.62 -29.33 10.45
N ASP A 272 3.62 -28.08 10.92
CA ASP A 272 2.41 -27.43 11.41
C ASP A 272 1.34 -27.30 10.33
N MET A 273 1.70 -26.92 9.10
CA MET A 273 0.76 -26.86 7.96
C MET A 273 0.14 -28.22 7.65
N LYS A 274 0.90 -29.30 7.81
CA LYS A 274 0.38 -30.67 7.67
C LYS A 274 -0.67 -30.99 8.75
N LYS A 275 -0.46 -30.53 9.99
CA LYS A 275 -1.45 -30.69 11.08
C LYS A 275 -2.73 -29.90 10.78
N PHE A 276 -2.60 -28.64 10.37
CA PHE A 276 -3.74 -27.80 9.98
C PHE A 276 -4.54 -28.44 8.83
N ARG A 277 -3.86 -28.93 7.79
CA ARG A 277 -4.51 -29.65 6.67
C ARG A 277 -5.30 -30.86 7.15
N ALA A 278 -4.69 -31.71 7.97
CA ALA A 278 -5.35 -32.92 8.48
C ALA A 278 -6.63 -32.60 9.28
N LEU A 279 -6.64 -31.50 10.04
CA LEU A 279 -7.84 -31.03 10.73
C LEU A 279 -8.91 -30.57 9.72
N MET A 280 -8.54 -29.73 8.76
CA MET A 280 -9.49 -29.20 7.78
C MET A 280 -10.07 -30.28 6.86
N GLU A 281 -9.30 -31.30 6.50
CA GLU A 281 -9.80 -32.47 5.75
C GLU A 281 -10.84 -33.25 6.57
N LYS A 282 -10.63 -33.39 7.88
CA LYS A 282 -11.63 -33.97 8.80
C LYS A 282 -12.87 -33.09 8.91
N VAL A 283 -12.73 -31.76 8.93
CA VAL A 283 -13.88 -30.83 8.93
C VAL A 283 -14.75 -31.06 7.67
N VAL A 284 -14.13 -31.11 6.49
CA VAL A 284 -14.85 -31.32 5.22
C VAL A 284 -15.50 -32.71 5.15
N THR A 285 -14.80 -33.73 5.63
CA THR A 285 -15.27 -35.12 5.57
C THR A 285 -16.43 -35.38 6.54
N ASN A 286 -16.38 -34.80 7.74
CA ASN A 286 -17.37 -35.03 8.79
C ASN A 286 -18.56 -34.05 8.77
N ALA A 287 -18.58 -33.08 7.84
CA ALA A 287 -19.72 -32.19 7.68
C ALA A 287 -20.94 -32.95 7.14
N GLU A 288 -22.07 -32.87 7.85
CA GLU A 288 -23.17 -33.83 7.71
C GLU A 288 -24.16 -33.45 6.59
N THR A 289 -24.52 -32.17 6.50
CA THR A 289 -25.50 -31.67 5.52
C THR A 289 -24.82 -30.99 4.32
N PRO A 290 -25.49 -30.91 3.15
CA PRO A 290 -24.95 -30.18 1.99
C PRO A 290 -24.58 -28.72 2.28
N LYS A 291 -25.36 -28.03 3.13
CA LYS A 291 -25.08 -26.64 3.54
C LYS A 291 -23.84 -26.55 4.44
N GLN A 292 -23.69 -27.45 5.41
CA GLN A 292 -22.49 -27.53 6.26
C GLN A 292 -21.25 -27.86 5.43
N LYS A 293 -21.33 -28.84 4.52
CA LYS A 293 -20.23 -29.21 3.65
C LYS A 293 -19.80 -28.06 2.73
N LYS A 294 -20.75 -27.28 2.21
CA LYS A 294 -20.45 -26.05 1.46
C LYS A 294 -19.66 -25.05 2.32
N ARG A 295 -20.06 -24.81 3.58
CA ARG A 295 -19.32 -23.91 4.49
C ARG A 295 -17.94 -24.45 4.85
N ALA A 296 -17.83 -25.75 5.12
CA ALA A 296 -16.56 -26.43 5.38
C ALA A 296 -15.58 -26.27 4.19
N LEU A 297 -16.05 -26.37 2.95
CA LEU A 297 -15.22 -26.14 1.76
C LEU A 297 -14.76 -24.69 1.61
N VAL A 298 -15.58 -23.70 1.98
CA VAL A 298 -15.15 -22.29 1.99
C VAL A 298 -14.09 -22.05 3.06
N LEU A 299 -14.23 -22.67 4.24
CA LEU A 299 -13.22 -22.61 5.30
C LEU A 299 -11.92 -23.32 4.87
N MET A 300 -12.02 -24.47 4.20
CA MET A 300 -10.87 -25.16 3.60
C MET A 300 -10.15 -24.25 2.61
N GLN A 301 -10.87 -23.57 1.72
CA GLN A 301 -10.28 -22.62 0.77
C GLN A 301 -9.55 -21.47 1.49
N ALA A 302 -10.06 -21.00 2.64
CA ALA A 302 -9.37 -20.00 3.45
C ALA A 302 -8.07 -20.55 4.07
N PHE A 303 -8.07 -21.80 4.51
CA PHE A 303 -6.85 -22.49 4.96
C PHE A 303 -5.85 -22.68 3.81
N GLU A 304 -6.29 -23.14 2.64
CA GLU A 304 -5.43 -23.38 1.47
C GLU A 304 -4.71 -22.10 1.02
N TYR A 305 -5.32 -20.93 1.18
CA TYR A 305 -4.63 -19.66 1.00
C TYR A 305 -3.42 -19.51 1.93
N SER A 306 -3.59 -19.75 3.23
CA SER A 306 -2.50 -19.67 4.20
C SER A 306 -1.44 -20.75 4.01
N GLU A 307 -1.84 -21.94 3.58
CA GLU A 307 -0.90 -23.01 3.26
C GLU A 307 -0.05 -22.66 2.03
N LEU A 308 -0.66 -22.18 0.95
CA LEU A 308 0.05 -21.68 -0.21
C LEU A 308 0.97 -20.50 0.15
N ALA A 309 0.52 -19.61 1.03
CA ALA A 309 1.34 -18.51 1.52
C ALA A 309 2.55 -19.00 2.32
N ALA A 310 2.38 -19.99 3.20
CA ALA A 310 3.47 -20.58 3.97
C ALA A 310 4.52 -21.26 3.07
N ALA A 311 4.07 -22.00 2.05
CA ALA A 311 4.96 -22.59 1.05
C ALA A 311 5.68 -21.52 0.21
N ALA A 312 4.97 -20.46 -0.20
CA ALA A 312 5.55 -19.34 -0.93
C ALA A 312 6.63 -18.59 -0.12
N ALA A 313 6.47 -18.58 1.21
CA ALA A 313 7.30 -17.85 2.17
C ALA A 313 8.43 -18.68 2.81
N PHE A 314 8.46 -19.99 2.58
CA PHE A 314 9.36 -20.92 3.27
C PHE A 314 9.17 -20.93 4.81
N SER A 315 7.95 -20.66 5.28
CA SER A 315 7.66 -20.34 6.68
C SER A 315 8.05 -21.40 7.71
N GLU A 316 8.05 -22.69 7.34
CA GLU A 316 8.40 -23.81 8.24
C GLU A 316 9.90 -24.15 8.28
N ILE A 317 10.72 -23.46 7.47
CA ILE A 317 12.17 -23.72 7.34
C ILE A 317 12.96 -22.79 8.26
N PHE A 318 12.62 -21.50 8.26
CA PHE A 318 13.33 -20.50 9.05
C PHE A 318 13.15 -20.70 10.55
N THR A 319 14.13 -20.24 11.33
CA THR A 319 13.89 -19.96 12.76
C THR A 319 12.93 -18.78 12.90
N PRO A 320 12.31 -18.59 14.08
CA PRO A 320 11.50 -17.42 14.34
C PRO A 320 12.21 -16.08 14.06
N GLU A 321 13.52 -16.00 14.31
CA GLU A 321 14.34 -14.83 14.03
C GLU A 321 14.61 -14.60 12.51
N GLY A 322 14.11 -15.51 11.66
CA GLY A 322 14.23 -15.47 10.21
C GLY A 322 15.56 -16.01 9.68
N GLN A 323 16.23 -16.91 10.41
CA GLN A 323 17.55 -17.44 10.06
C GLN A 323 17.49 -18.92 9.62
N LEU A 324 18.54 -19.38 8.94
CA LEU A 324 18.79 -20.80 8.67
C LEU A 324 19.77 -21.33 9.73
N ARG A 325 19.48 -22.46 10.38
CA ARG A 325 20.31 -22.97 11.50
C ARG A 325 21.55 -23.72 11.03
N SER A 326 21.49 -24.28 9.83
CA SER A 326 22.44 -25.29 9.36
C SER A 326 22.51 -25.32 7.84
N ALA A 327 23.51 -26.03 7.32
CA ALA A 327 23.58 -26.39 5.90
C ALA A 327 22.38 -27.26 5.49
N GLU A 328 21.84 -28.08 6.40
CA GLU A 328 20.65 -28.89 6.17
C GLU A 328 19.40 -28.02 5.95
N ASP A 329 19.19 -26.98 6.77
CA ASP A 329 18.08 -26.02 6.59
C ASP A 329 18.23 -25.27 5.26
N ALA A 330 19.45 -24.86 4.91
CA ALA A 330 19.73 -24.19 3.65
C ALA A 330 19.49 -25.12 2.44
N LEU A 331 19.88 -26.39 2.53
CA LEU A 331 19.60 -27.39 1.51
C LEU A 331 18.09 -27.64 1.36
N GLU A 332 17.35 -27.67 2.47
CA GLU A 332 15.89 -27.76 2.46
C GLU A 332 15.24 -26.56 1.77
N LEU A 333 15.72 -25.34 2.06
CA LEU A 333 15.25 -24.13 1.40
C LEU A 333 15.45 -24.19 -0.12
N VAL A 334 16.66 -24.55 -0.57
CA VAL A 334 16.97 -24.62 -2.01
C VAL A 334 16.07 -25.63 -2.71
N LYS A 335 15.87 -26.81 -2.11
CA LYS A 335 14.96 -27.85 -2.65
C LYS A 335 13.50 -27.39 -2.69
N ALA A 336 13.10 -26.49 -1.80
CA ALA A 336 11.74 -25.97 -1.73
C ALA A 336 11.43 -24.90 -2.79
N ILE A 337 12.44 -24.31 -3.46
CA ILE A 337 12.25 -23.19 -4.41
C ILE A 337 11.23 -23.51 -5.52
N PRO A 338 11.30 -24.65 -6.24
CA PRO A 338 10.29 -24.96 -7.27
C PRO A 338 8.87 -25.08 -6.71
N ALA A 339 8.71 -25.62 -5.49
CA ALA A 339 7.40 -25.74 -4.84
C ALA A 339 6.87 -24.36 -4.42
N SER A 340 7.73 -23.49 -3.89
CA SER A 340 7.40 -22.10 -3.55
C SER A 340 6.93 -21.32 -4.78
N LEU A 341 7.63 -21.44 -5.91
CA LEU A 341 7.23 -20.79 -7.17
C LEU A 341 5.83 -21.24 -7.63
N ARG A 342 5.55 -22.55 -7.61
CA ARG A 342 4.20 -23.08 -7.91
C ARG A 342 3.14 -22.59 -6.93
N ALA A 343 3.47 -22.49 -5.64
CA ALA A 343 2.54 -21.99 -4.63
C ALA A 343 2.16 -20.53 -4.88
N ARG A 344 3.12 -19.70 -5.29
CA ARG A 344 2.89 -18.29 -5.66
C ARG A 344 2.00 -18.16 -6.88
N ASP A 345 2.21 -18.96 -7.92
CA ASP A 345 1.37 -18.95 -9.12
C ASP A 345 -0.09 -19.31 -8.80
N LYS A 346 -0.29 -20.25 -7.87
CA LYS A 346 -1.63 -20.59 -7.35
C LYS A 346 -2.20 -19.45 -6.51
N LEU A 347 -1.40 -18.89 -5.60
CA LEU A 347 -1.84 -17.79 -4.71
C LEU A 347 -2.26 -16.55 -5.51
N ALA A 348 -1.52 -16.20 -6.57
CA ALA A 348 -1.82 -15.08 -7.46
C ALA A 348 -3.23 -15.19 -8.10
N LYS A 349 -3.74 -16.41 -8.27
CA LYS A 349 -5.06 -16.73 -8.84
C LYS A 349 -6.10 -17.02 -7.76
N HIS A 350 -5.72 -17.02 -6.48
CA HIS A 350 -6.60 -17.41 -5.39
C HIS A 350 -7.71 -16.36 -5.15
N PRO A 351 -8.99 -16.75 -5.00
CA PRO A 351 -10.10 -15.80 -4.85
C PRO A 351 -9.94 -14.83 -3.68
N LEU A 352 -9.41 -15.31 -2.55
CA LEU A 352 -9.17 -14.45 -1.39
C LEU A 352 -8.11 -13.37 -1.63
N LEU A 353 -7.16 -13.60 -2.54
CA LEU A 353 -6.18 -12.59 -2.90
C LEU A 353 -6.78 -11.53 -3.85
N GLN A 354 -7.72 -11.92 -4.70
CA GLN A 354 -8.45 -11.01 -5.60
C GLN A 354 -9.36 -10.04 -4.82
N PHE A 355 -9.78 -10.41 -3.61
CA PHE A 355 -10.52 -9.53 -2.69
C PHE A 355 -9.66 -8.42 -2.07
N ARG A 356 -8.32 -8.50 -2.16
CA ARG A 356 -7.40 -7.49 -1.64
C ARG A 356 -7.43 -6.25 -2.52
N ALA A 357 -8.37 -5.35 -2.26
CA ALA A 357 -8.63 -4.12 -3.00
C ALA A 357 -7.35 -3.32 -3.33
N GLY A 358 -6.81 -3.50 -4.55
CA GLY A 358 -5.77 -2.66 -5.15
C GLY A 358 -4.37 -2.70 -4.52
N LYS A 359 -4.13 -3.44 -3.43
CA LYS A 359 -2.79 -3.68 -2.87
C LYS A 359 -2.22 -4.97 -3.46
N SER A 360 -1.18 -4.87 -4.27
CA SER A 360 -0.56 -6.04 -4.90
C SER A 360 0.07 -6.95 -3.85
N ALA A 361 -0.15 -8.26 -3.98
CA ALA A 361 0.59 -9.30 -3.23
C ALA A 361 2.10 -9.26 -3.50
N LYS A 362 2.50 -8.48 -4.52
CA LYS A 362 3.86 -8.28 -4.98
C LYS A 362 4.83 -7.98 -3.84
N GLY A 363 4.52 -7.05 -2.93
CA GLY A 363 5.45 -6.71 -1.84
C GLY A 363 5.78 -7.91 -0.94
N LEU A 364 4.80 -8.80 -0.72
CA LEU A 364 5.01 -10.01 0.08
C LEU A 364 5.79 -11.09 -0.68
N PHE A 365 5.56 -11.23 -1.99
CA PHE A 365 6.34 -12.11 -2.84
C PHE A 365 7.80 -11.63 -2.96
N ASP A 366 8.00 -10.32 -3.13
CA ASP A 366 9.32 -9.71 -3.18
C ASP A 366 10.09 -9.99 -1.85
N ALA A 367 9.40 -9.91 -0.69
CA ALA A 367 9.99 -10.27 0.61
C ALA A 367 10.36 -11.77 0.72
N ALA A 368 9.53 -12.65 0.16
CA ALA A 368 9.84 -14.09 0.09
C ALA A 368 11.01 -14.39 -0.88
N ASP A 369 11.14 -13.65 -1.98
CA ASP A 369 12.29 -13.76 -2.89
C ASP A 369 13.58 -13.29 -2.26
N ALA A 370 13.54 -12.17 -1.55
CA ALA A 370 14.68 -11.71 -0.76
C ALA A 370 15.13 -12.77 0.25
N SER A 371 14.20 -13.56 0.78
CA SER A 371 14.48 -14.62 1.75
C SER A 371 15.30 -15.80 1.19
N ILE A 372 15.29 -16.01 -0.13
CA ILE A 372 16.10 -17.05 -0.78
C ILE A 372 17.59 -16.74 -0.64
N GLY A 373 17.99 -15.46 -0.63
CA GLY A 373 19.39 -15.03 -0.51
C GLY A 373 20.07 -15.49 0.79
N ARG A 374 19.31 -15.93 1.81
CA ARG A 374 19.87 -16.46 3.05
C ARG A 374 20.72 -17.72 2.89
N ILE A 375 20.67 -18.38 1.73
CA ILE A 375 21.53 -19.53 1.41
C ILE A 375 22.98 -19.12 1.09
N ILE A 376 23.25 -17.84 0.79
CA ILE A 376 24.55 -17.37 0.32
C ILE A 376 25.72 -17.79 1.25
N PRO A 377 25.63 -17.64 2.58
CA PRO A 377 26.69 -18.07 3.49
C PRO A 377 26.98 -19.58 3.44
N PHE A 378 26.04 -20.39 2.96
CA PHE A 378 26.13 -21.86 2.92
C PHE A 378 26.59 -22.41 1.57
N LEU A 379 26.86 -21.56 0.56
CA LEU A 379 27.28 -21.99 -0.79
C LEU A 379 28.65 -22.68 -0.85
N LYS A 380 29.40 -22.72 0.26
CA LYS A 380 30.61 -23.54 0.39
C LYS A 380 30.28 -25.04 0.51
N ASP A 381 29.07 -25.40 0.96
CA ASP A 381 28.60 -26.78 0.98
C ASP A 381 28.31 -27.23 -0.47
N LYS A 382 28.98 -28.31 -0.90
CA LYS A 382 28.86 -28.83 -2.27
C LYS A 382 27.44 -29.21 -2.64
N ARG A 383 26.66 -29.78 -1.71
CA ARG A 383 25.29 -30.23 -1.95
C ARG A 383 24.38 -29.05 -2.27
N ILE A 384 24.53 -27.96 -1.51
CA ILE A 384 23.77 -26.73 -1.72
C ILE A 384 24.18 -26.08 -3.03
N ARG A 385 25.50 -25.96 -3.25
CA ARG A 385 26.05 -25.37 -4.47
C ARG A 385 25.54 -26.07 -5.72
N GLU A 386 25.59 -27.39 -5.75
CA GLU A 386 25.11 -28.21 -6.88
C GLU A 386 23.60 -28.00 -7.14
N GLN A 387 22.78 -27.92 -6.10
CA GLN A 387 21.35 -27.64 -6.25
C GLN A 387 21.10 -26.23 -6.81
N VAL A 388 21.87 -25.22 -6.37
CA VAL A 388 21.78 -23.86 -6.91
C VAL A 388 22.25 -23.80 -8.36
N GLU A 389 23.30 -24.56 -8.74
CA GLU A 389 23.75 -24.72 -10.12
C GLU A 389 22.64 -25.32 -10.99
N ASN A 390 22.00 -26.40 -10.54
CA ASN A 390 20.88 -27.02 -11.25
C ASN A 390 19.71 -26.04 -11.43
N LEU A 391 19.34 -25.30 -10.39
CA LEU A 391 18.27 -24.30 -10.48
C LEU A 391 18.65 -23.11 -11.37
N ALA A 392 19.94 -22.76 -11.46
CA ALA A 392 20.42 -21.69 -12.33
C ALA A 392 20.26 -22.01 -13.82
N ASP A 393 20.15 -23.29 -14.17
CA ASP A 393 19.96 -23.75 -15.55
C ASP A 393 18.55 -24.28 -15.83
N ASP A 394 17.74 -24.55 -14.81
CA ASP A 394 16.36 -25.02 -14.93
C ASP A 394 15.43 -23.97 -15.58
N SER A 395 14.94 -24.26 -16.78
CA SER A 395 14.01 -23.40 -17.52
C SER A 395 12.68 -23.11 -16.81
N ALA A 396 12.26 -23.95 -15.85
CA ALA A 396 11.07 -23.71 -15.02
C ALA A 396 11.30 -22.62 -13.96
N VAL A 397 12.56 -22.30 -13.64
CA VAL A 397 12.91 -21.20 -12.74
C VAL A 397 12.89 -19.87 -13.53
N PRO A 398 12.24 -18.81 -13.01
CA PRO A 398 12.21 -17.51 -13.66
C PRO A 398 13.62 -17.03 -14.05
N LEU A 399 13.75 -16.54 -15.27
CA LEU A 399 15.05 -16.16 -15.87
C LEU A 399 15.89 -15.23 -14.97
N MET A 400 15.24 -14.28 -14.30
CA MET A 400 15.93 -13.34 -13.40
C MET A 400 16.36 -13.98 -12.08
N LEU A 401 15.67 -15.01 -11.60
CA LEU A 401 16.10 -15.78 -10.43
C LEU A 401 17.27 -16.70 -10.79
N ARG A 402 17.27 -17.28 -11.99
CA ARG A 402 18.43 -18.00 -12.54
C ARG A 402 19.68 -17.13 -12.63
N ALA A 403 19.53 -15.91 -13.15
CA ALA A 403 20.64 -14.96 -13.23
C ALA A 403 21.19 -14.58 -11.84
N GLN A 404 20.32 -14.45 -10.83
CA GLN A 404 20.74 -14.26 -9.44
C GLN A 404 21.57 -15.43 -8.91
N PHE A 405 21.13 -16.67 -9.14
CA PHE A 405 21.91 -17.86 -8.75
C PHE A 405 23.29 -17.87 -9.39
N LYS A 406 23.40 -17.50 -10.67
CA LYS A 406 24.71 -17.39 -11.34
C LYS A 406 25.62 -16.38 -10.66
N ILE A 407 25.10 -15.22 -10.25
CA ILE A 407 25.88 -14.23 -9.46
C ILE A 407 26.36 -14.85 -8.15
N TRP A 408 25.47 -15.49 -7.39
CA TRP A 408 25.84 -16.08 -6.10
C TRP A 408 26.86 -17.22 -6.23
N LEU A 409 26.84 -17.96 -7.34
CA LEU A 409 27.80 -19.01 -7.66
C LEU A 409 29.17 -18.47 -8.12
N GLY A 410 29.32 -17.15 -8.27
CA GLY A 410 30.57 -16.48 -8.61
C GLY A 410 30.67 -15.99 -10.05
N ALA A 411 29.57 -15.94 -10.81
CA ALA A 411 29.58 -15.33 -12.14
C ALA A 411 30.03 -13.87 -12.05
N LYS A 412 31.02 -13.51 -12.86
CA LYS A 412 31.57 -12.15 -12.87
C LYS A 412 30.53 -11.19 -13.43
N ALA A 413 30.07 -10.27 -12.60
CA ALA A 413 29.24 -9.14 -12.99
C ALA A 413 29.89 -7.84 -12.50
N LYS A 414 29.89 -6.82 -13.35
CA LYS A 414 30.39 -5.50 -12.96
C LYS A 414 29.43 -4.88 -11.95
N ASN A 415 29.92 -4.53 -10.76
CA ASN A 415 29.15 -3.71 -9.83
C ASN A 415 29.05 -2.29 -10.41
N LEU A 416 27.82 -1.82 -10.63
CA LEU A 416 27.55 -0.48 -11.16
C LEU A 416 27.51 0.60 -10.07
N ILE A 417 27.60 0.22 -8.79
CA ILE A 417 27.72 1.15 -7.66
C ILE A 417 29.22 1.41 -7.39
N GLU A 418 29.65 2.65 -7.60
CA GLU A 418 30.99 3.08 -7.22
C GLU A 418 31.14 3.07 -5.69
N ASN A 419 32.24 2.50 -5.20
CA ASN A 419 32.56 2.38 -3.78
C ASN A 419 31.46 1.76 -2.89
N GLY A 420 30.65 0.83 -3.42
CA GLY A 420 29.57 0.20 -2.66
C GLY A 420 29.99 -0.56 -1.39
N SER A 421 31.28 -0.91 -1.26
CA SER A 421 31.89 -1.55 -0.08
C SER A 421 32.61 -0.56 0.87
N PHE A 422 32.52 0.75 0.62
CA PHE A 422 33.09 1.80 1.49
C PHE A 422 34.60 1.77 1.74
N GLU A 423 35.36 0.99 0.96
CA GLU A 423 36.82 0.88 1.07
C GLU A 423 37.58 2.14 0.61
N GLN A 424 36.93 2.99 -0.20
CA GLN A 424 37.50 4.26 -0.66
C GLN A 424 36.94 5.43 0.15
N ASP A 425 37.70 6.54 0.25
CA ASP A 425 37.26 7.75 0.98
C ASP A 425 36.13 8.54 0.26
N LYS A 426 35.73 8.14 -0.95
CA LYS A 426 34.64 8.76 -1.72
C LYS A 426 33.27 8.29 -1.21
N PRO A 427 32.24 9.15 -1.09
CA PRO A 427 30.92 8.69 -0.66
C PRO A 427 30.26 7.78 -1.71
N ALA A 428 29.85 6.58 -1.30
CA ALA A 428 29.06 5.66 -2.14
C ALA A 428 27.59 6.08 -2.25
N MET A 429 27.11 6.84 -1.25
CA MET A 429 25.74 7.31 -1.14
C MET A 429 25.69 8.76 -0.68
N MET A 430 24.70 9.51 -1.16
CA MET A 430 24.48 10.90 -0.77
C MET A 430 23.27 11.02 0.15
N PRO A 431 23.35 11.74 1.28
CA PRO A 431 22.18 12.01 2.11
C PRO A 431 21.20 12.92 1.36
N LEU A 432 19.92 12.56 1.33
CA LEU A 432 18.83 13.37 0.77
C LEU A 432 18.19 14.31 1.78
N TRP A 433 18.26 13.93 3.05
CA TRP A 433 17.79 14.70 4.18
C TRP A 433 18.79 14.48 5.31
N MET A 434 18.87 15.43 6.26
CA MET A 434 19.79 15.33 7.38
C MET A 434 19.51 14.03 8.15
N PRO A 435 20.41 13.02 8.06
CA PRO A 435 20.25 11.82 8.87
C PRO A 435 20.43 12.22 10.34
N ARG A 436 19.78 11.50 11.25
CA ARG A 436 19.92 11.79 12.70
C ARG A 436 21.35 11.58 13.18
N LEU A 437 22.04 10.59 12.62
CA LEU A 437 23.48 10.40 12.76
C LEU A 437 24.16 10.78 11.44
N ASN A 438 25.18 11.65 11.54
CA ASN A 438 26.07 11.90 10.40
C ASN A 438 26.73 10.58 10.03
N GLY A 439 26.39 10.05 8.86
CA GLY A 439 26.89 8.76 8.42
C GLY A 439 28.40 8.81 8.22
N ILE A 440 29.14 7.90 8.86
CA ILE A 440 30.60 7.83 8.82
C ILE A 440 31.07 6.43 8.45
N ARG A 441 32.29 6.36 7.93
CA ARG A 441 32.99 5.09 7.75
C ARG A 441 33.34 4.51 9.12
N ASP A 442 33.10 3.22 9.31
CA ASP A 442 33.24 2.53 10.58
C ASP A 442 33.95 1.17 10.39
N THR A 443 34.60 0.67 11.43
CA THR A 443 35.38 -0.58 11.40
C THR A 443 34.85 -1.65 12.37
N ARG A 444 33.82 -1.35 13.17
CA ARG A 444 33.35 -2.26 14.23
C ARG A 444 32.52 -3.41 13.69
N HIS A 445 31.63 -3.12 12.75
CA HIS A 445 30.82 -4.12 12.06
C HIS A 445 31.10 -4.02 10.59
N VAL A 446 31.77 -5.01 10.02
CA VAL A 446 32.17 -5.05 8.61
C VAL A 446 31.66 -6.36 8.02
N SER A 447 31.03 -6.30 6.85
CA SER A 447 30.53 -7.51 6.18
C SER A 447 31.61 -8.15 5.32
N ASP A 448 32.45 -7.32 4.68
CA ASP A 448 33.63 -7.74 3.91
C ASP A 448 34.65 -6.58 3.88
N GLY A 449 35.93 -6.86 3.70
CA GLY A 449 36.98 -5.83 3.68
C GLY A 449 37.31 -5.26 5.08
N ARG A 450 37.49 -3.93 5.16
CA ARG A 450 37.93 -3.21 6.37
C ARG A 450 36.91 -2.21 6.88
N TYR A 451 35.99 -1.76 6.04
CA TYR A 451 35.11 -0.65 6.36
C TYR A 451 33.67 -0.93 6.01
N SER A 452 32.76 -0.35 6.79
CA SER A 452 31.34 -0.24 6.46
C SER A 452 30.86 1.18 6.71
N PHE A 453 29.61 1.46 6.38
CA PHE A 453 28.99 2.77 6.61
C PHE A 453 28.03 2.71 7.80
N ARG A 454 28.39 3.37 8.90
CA ARG A 454 27.53 3.51 10.09
C ARG A 454 26.70 4.77 10.01
N THR A 455 25.41 4.65 10.23
CA THR A 455 24.43 5.74 10.26
C THR A 455 23.35 5.46 11.30
N GLY A 456 22.28 6.26 11.33
CA GLY A 456 21.03 6.00 12.05
C GLY A 456 19.86 6.21 11.11
N ASN A 457 18.73 6.70 11.63
CA ASN A 457 17.60 7.07 10.78
C ASN A 457 18.01 8.11 9.73
N GLY A 458 17.83 7.79 8.46
CA GLY A 458 18.40 8.57 7.36
C GLY A 458 17.88 8.14 6.00
N TYR A 459 18.04 9.05 5.04
CA TYR A 459 17.59 8.88 3.67
C TYR A 459 18.79 9.10 2.76
N TYR A 460 19.16 8.07 2.04
CA TYR A 460 20.32 8.05 1.17
C TYR A 460 19.89 7.84 -0.27
N ARG A 461 20.69 8.35 -1.20
CA ARG A 461 20.46 8.18 -2.64
C ARG A 461 21.73 7.77 -3.35
N ILE A 462 21.55 6.89 -4.32
CA ILE A 462 22.55 6.46 -5.29
C ILE A 462 21.90 6.53 -6.67
N ARG A 463 22.60 7.10 -7.65
CA ARG A 463 22.12 7.22 -9.03
C ARG A 463 23.09 6.61 -10.04
N PRO A 464 23.13 5.27 -10.14
CA PRO A 464 23.94 4.62 -11.14
C PRO A 464 23.32 4.82 -12.53
N LYS A 465 24.19 5.00 -13.53
CA LYS A 465 23.79 4.88 -14.95
C LYS A 465 23.48 3.43 -15.28
N ILE A 466 22.48 3.22 -16.11
CA ILE A 466 22.07 1.90 -16.57
C ILE A 466 21.73 1.93 -18.06
N GLU A 467 21.63 0.75 -18.66
CA GLU A 467 21.15 0.60 -20.02
C GLU A 467 19.61 0.47 -20.04
N PRO A 468 18.93 1.11 -21.01
CA PRO A 468 17.51 0.92 -21.21
C PRO A 468 17.16 -0.54 -21.57
N GLY A 469 15.99 -1.02 -21.16
CA GLY A 469 15.49 -2.33 -21.56
C GLY A 469 16.15 -3.54 -20.89
N LYS A 470 16.90 -3.34 -19.80
CA LYS A 470 17.57 -4.39 -19.02
C LYS A 470 16.99 -4.51 -17.61
N THR A 471 17.39 -5.54 -16.90
CA THR A 471 16.97 -5.88 -15.55
C THR A 471 18.18 -5.91 -14.64
N TYR A 472 18.03 -5.36 -13.45
CA TYR A 472 19.11 -5.16 -12.50
C TYR A 472 18.77 -5.78 -11.14
N LEU A 473 19.78 -6.39 -10.53
CA LEU A 473 19.76 -6.90 -9.17
C LEU A 473 20.48 -5.91 -8.25
N LEU A 474 19.77 -5.40 -7.26
CA LEU A 474 20.32 -4.66 -6.14
C LEU A 474 20.51 -5.60 -4.96
N LEU A 475 21.72 -5.65 -4.42
CA LEU A 475 22.04 -6.30 -3.15
C LEU A 475 22.64 -5.28 -2.18
N CYS A 476 22.34 -5.40 -0.89
CA CYS A 476 22.98 -4.61 0.16
C CYS A 476 22.94 -5.38 1.49
N ASP A 477 24.03 -5.29 2.25
CA ASP A 477 24.13 -5.94 3.56
C ASP A 477 23.88 -4.88 4.63
N VAL A 478 23.00 -5.19 5.59
CA VAL A 478 22.64 -4.27 6.67
C VAL A 478 22.72 -4.98 8.01
N TYR A 479 23.32 -4.33 8.98
CA TYR A 479 23.48 -4.82 10.34
C TYR A 479 22.90 -3.82 11.34
N ILE A 480 22.17 -4.35 12.32
CA ILE A 480 21.74 -3.62 13.52
C ILE A 480 22.10 -4.45 14.74
N GLU A 481 22.46 -3.78 15.84
CA GLU A 481 22.81 -4.49 17.09
C GLU A 481 21.57 -5.14 17.71
N LYS A 482 20.47 -4.39 17.82
CA LYS A 482 19.20 -4.86 18.38
C LYS A 482 18.08 -4.66 17.36
N GLY A 483 17.07 -5.53 17.39
CA GLY A 483 15.89 -5.36 16.55
C GLY A 483 14.90 -4.42 17.23
N SER A 484 14.74 -3.19 16.74
CA SER A 484 13.78 -2.23 17.32
C SER A 484 12.32 -2.49 16.96
N GLY A 485 12.01 -3.45 16.07
CA GLY A 485 10.65 -3.85 15.68
C GLY A 485 9.88 -2.86 14.82
N GLU A 486 10.11 -1.56 15.00
CA GLU A 486 9.73 -0.51 14.04
C GLU A 486 10.80 -0.21 13.01
N GLY A 487 12.07 -0.52 13.30
CA GLY A 487 13.17 -0.35 12.37
C GLY A 487 12.79 -0.86 10.97
N ARG A 488 12.76 0.05 10.00
CA ARG A 488 12.53 -0.27 8.59
C ARG A 488 13.80 0.01 7.83
N PHE A 489 14.27 -1.03 7.16
CA PHE A 489 15.10 -0.88 6.01
C PHE A 489 14.20 -0.86 4.78
N THR A 490 14.18 0.25 4.05
CA THR A 490 13.44 0.34 2.79
C THR A 490 14.38 0.70 1.66
N THR A 491 14.29 -0.07 0.57
CA THR A 491 14.85 0.36 -0.71
C THR A 491 13.72 0.85 -1.60
N LYS A 492 13.88 2.04 -2.16
CA LYS A 492 13.07 2.47 -3.31
C LYS A 492 13.96 2.57 -4.53
N THR A 493 13.68 1.74 -5.53
CA THR A 493 14.43 1.74 -6.77
C THR A 493 13.51 2.14 -7.91
N GLY A 494 13.87 3.20 -8.61
CA GLY A 494 13.07 3.73 -9.71
C GLY A 494 13.88 3.86 -10.99
N PRO A 495 13.48 3.22 -12.10
CA PRO A 495 14.01 3.55 -13.41
C PRO A 495 13.68 5.00 -13.76
N CYS A 496 14.67 5.75 -14.19
CA CYS A 496 14.58 7.19 -14.40
C CYS A 496 14.78 7.59 -15.85
N ARG A 497 14.00 8.57 -16.31
CA ARG A 497 14.29 9.39 -17.49
C ARG A 497 15.03 10.63 -17.01
N GLY A 498 16.36 10.67 -17.17
CA GLY A 498 17.20 11.68 -16.53
C GLY A 498 17.05 11.67 -15.00
N LYS A 499 16.61 12.77 -14.38
CA LYS A 499 16.43 12.84 -12.91
C LYS A 499 15.05 12.37 -12.41
N THR A 500 14.16 11.95 -13.32
CA THR A 500 12.75 11.69 -13.00
C THR A 500 12.42 10.19 -13.01
N PRO A 501 12.07 9.60 -11.85
CA PRO A 501 11.62 8.21 -11.77
C PRO A 501 10.30 8.00 -12.52
N VAL A 502 10.25 6.98 -13.37
CA VAL A 502 9.06 6.63 -14.19
C VAL A 502 8.15 5.65 -13.43
N ASN A 503 8.73 4.87 -12.52
CA ASN A 503 8.01 4.01 -11.58
C ASN A 503 8.88 3.82 -10.33
N TRP A 504 8.26 3.54 -9.19
CA TRP A 504 8.97 3.16 -7.99
C TRP A 504 8.71 1.70 -7.66
N ILE A 505 9.77 0.95 -7.41
CA ILE A 505 9.73 -0.33 -6.70
C ILE A 505 10.14 -0.04 -5.27
N ARG A 506 9.31 -0.44 -4.31
CA ARG A 506 9.58 -0.27 -2.89
C ARG A 506 9.66 -1.66 -2.26
N VAL A 507 10.78 -1.95 -1.60
CA VAL A 507 10.95 -3.16 -0.78
C VAL A 507 11.17 -2.70 0.64
N ASP A 508 10.24 -3.07 1.52
CA ASP A 508 10.30 -2.79 2.95
C ASP A 508 10.75 -4.06 3.67
N SER A 509 11.60 -3.90 4.69
CA SER A 509 12.09 -5.01 5.48
C SER A 509 12.36 -4.60 6.93
N VAL A 510 12.31 -5.58 7.82
CA VAL A 510 12.69 -5.42 9.22
C VAL A 510 13.97 -6.24 9.42
N PRO A 511 15.14 -5.60 9.58
CA PRO A 511 16.37 -6.35 9.82
C PRO A 511 16.29 -7.06 11.17
N SER A 512 16.84 -8.28 11.24
CA SER A 512 17.03 -9.00 12.50
C SER A 512 18.28 -8.44 13.21
N GLY A 513 18.21 -8.28 14.53
CA GLY A 513 19.33 -7.80 15.34
C GLY A 513 20.46 -8.82 15.50
N GLY A 514 21.68 -8.34 15.71
CA GLY A 514 22.86 -9.14 16.03
C GLY A 514 23.44 -9.93 14.86
N SER A 515 22.98 -9.70 13.63
CA SER A 515 23.45 -10.39 12.42
C SER A 515 23.38 -9.51 11.18
N TRP A 516 24.20 -9.83 10.16
CA TRP A 516 24.12 -9.19 8.84
C TRP A 516 22.90 -9.72 8.08
N ASN A 517 22.11 -8.80 7.55
CA ASN A 517 20.94 -9.07 6.74
C ASN A 517 21.24 -8.67 5.29
N THR A 518 21.35 -9.63 4.37
CA THR A 518 21.47 -9.36 2.94
C THR A 518 20.09 -9.12 2.34
N PHE A 519 19.86 -7.91 1.84
CA PHE A 519 18.63 -7.53 1.15
C PHE A 519 18.82 -7.59 -0.36
N SER A 520 17.79 -8.08 -1.06
CA SER A 520 17.77 -8.23 -2.51
C SER A 520 16.54 -7.57 -3.11
N SER A 521 16.70 -6.91 -4.25
CA SER A 521 15.60 -6.34 -5.03
C SER A 521 15.92 -6.36 -6.52
N VAL A 522 14.90 -6.62 -7.36
CA VAL A 522 15.03 -6.67 -8.82
C VAL A 522 14.23 -5.56 -9.46
N VAL A 523 14.86 -4.82 -10.38
CA VAL A 523 14.23 -3.72 -11.13
C VAL A 523 14.45 -3.87 -12.63
N SER A 524 13.39 -3.66 -13.42
CA SER A 524 13.48 -3.63 -14.89
C SER A 524 13.39 -2.20 -15.42
N SER A 525 14.25 -1.88 -16.40
CA SER A 525 14.31 -0.63 -17.15
C SER A 525 13.59 -0.71 -18.51
N ASN A 526 12.60 -1.62 -18.67
CA ASN A 526 11.83 -1.86 -19.92
C ASN A 526 10.89 -0.72 -20.32
N ARG A 527 11.32 0.54 -20.19
CA ARG A 527 10.59 1.73 -20.61
C ARG A 527 11.51 2.62 -21.43
N GLU A 528 10.98 3.12 -22.54
CA GLU A 528 11.71 4.01 -23.45
C GLU A 528 12.27 5.24 -22.71
N GLY A 529 13.51 5.62 -23.03
CA GLY A 529 14.20 6.77 -22.47
C GLY A 529 14.75 6.62 -21.04
N VAL A 530 14.73 5.41 -20.47
CA VAL A 530 15.32 5.15 -19.13
C VAL A 530 16.82 4.87 -19.26
N ASP A 531 17.66 5.68 -18.62
CA ASP A 531 19.13 5.64 -18.72
C ASP A 531 19.87 5.59 -17.36
N ASN A 532 19.12 5.58 -16.27
CA ASN A 532 19.64 5.57 -14.90
C ASN A 532 18.60 5.00 -13.93
N LEU A 533 19.06 4.56 -12.77
CA LEU A 533 18.21 4.24 -11.63
C LEU A 533 18.34 5.34 -10.56
N ASP A 534 17.26 5.64 -9.86
CA ASP A 534 17.29 6.33 -8.57
C ASP A 534 17.07 5.26 -7.50
N ILE A 535 18.14 4.91 -6.79
CA ILE A 535 18.09 4.00 -5.65
C ILE A 535 18.10 4.87 -4.42
N GLN A 536 17.06 4.73 -3.61
CA GLN A 536 16.93 5.42 -2.34
C GLN A 536 16.90 4.40 -1.24
N ILE A 537 17.76 4.60 -0.25
CA ILE A 537 17.91 3.73 0.91
C ILE A 537 17.42 4.50 2.11
N TYR A 538 16.53 3.87 2.85
CA TYR A 538 15.82 4.46 3.96
C TYR A 538 16.10 3.61 5.19
N PHE A 539 16.58 4.27 6.23
CA PHE A 539 16.58 3.75 7.59
C PHE A 539 15.56 4.57 8.36
N GLN A 540 14.48 3.95 8.80
CA GLN A 540 13.36 4.64 9.43
C GLN A 540 12.95 3.95 10.71
N LYS A 541 12.51 4.74 11.69
CA LYS A 541 11.92 4.29 12.95
C LYS A 541 12.81 3.36 13.80
N PHE A 542 14.13 3.43 13.64
CA PHE A 542 15.05 2.88 14.63
C PHE A 542 15.02 3.77 15.90
N GLU A 543 14.94 3.18 17.09
CA GLU A 543 14.83 3.92 18.36
C GLU A 543 16.14 4.66 18.70
N GLN A 544 16.07 5.76 19.47
CA GLN A 544 17.20 6.41 20.18
C GLN A 544 18.58 6.39 19.49
N ASP A 545 18.69 6.91 18.27
CA ASP A 545 19.97 6.96 17.53
C ASP A 545 20.66 5.59 17.39
N GLU A 546 19.86 4.51 17.39
CA GLU A 546 20.33 3.16 17.16
C GLU A 546 21.12 3.13 15.85
N PRO A 547 22.42 2.79 15.94
CA PRO A 547 23.27 2.78 14.78
C PRO A 547 22.89 1.61 13.87
N VAL A 548 22.85 1.89 12.58
CA VAL A 548 22.67 0.93 11.51
C VAL A 548 23.93 0.96 10.67
N TRP A 549 24.47 -0.22 10.37
CA TRP A 549 25.60 -0.38 9.46
C TRP A 549 25.08 -0.91 8.14
N ILE A 550 25.59 -0.36 7.04
CA ILE A 550 25.35 -0.85 5.69
C ILE A 550 26.68 -1.06 4.99
N ASP A 551 26.75 -2.15 4.23
CA ASP A 551 27.94 -2.57 3.52
C ASP A 551 27.56 -3.25 2.18
N ASN A 552 28.53 -3.42 1.30
CA ASN A 552 28.44 -4.17 0.05
C ASN A 552 27.18 -3.85 -0.78
N ILE A 553 26.97 -2.57 -1.08
CA ILE A 553 25.92 -2.14 -2.01
C ILE A 553 26.34 -2.50 -3.43
N ARG A 554 25.60 -3.43 -4.03
CA ARG A 554 25.92 -4.02 -5.34
C ARG A 554 24.74 -3.86 -6.29
N LEU A 555 25.01 -3.35 -7.48
CA LEU A 555 24.04 -3.31 -8.58
C LEU A 555 24.61 -4.07 -9.77
N TYR A 556 23.98 -5.18 -10.13
CA TYR A 556 24.39 -6.03 -11.24
C TYR A 556 23.34 -6.02 -12.34
N CYS A 557 23.78 -5.92 -13.59
CA CYS A 557 22.91 -6.14 -14.75
C CYS A 557 22.70 -7.64 -14.95
N LEU A 558 21.48 -8.13 -14.79
CA LEU A 558 21.15 -9.54 -14.93
C LEU A 558 21.16 -9.99 -16.40
N ASP A 559 20.77 -9.13 -17.33
CA ASP A 559 20.71 -9.45 -18.76
C ASP A 559 22.10 -9.73 -19.36
N ASP A 560 23.15 -9.09 -18.84
CA ASP A 560 24.54 -9.34 -19.28
C ASP A 560 24.95 -10.80 -19.02
N LEU A 561 24.39 -11.44 -18.00
CA LEU A 561 24.64 -12.84 -17.66
C LEU A 561 23.80 -13.80 -18.50
N VAL A 562 22.61 -13.37 -18.91
CA VAL A 562 21.73 -14.17 -19.76
C VAL A 562 22.25 -14.19 -21.20
N GLN A 563 22.71 -13.06 -21.73
CA GLN A 563 23.23 -12.95 -23.10
C GLN A 563 24.55 -13.71 -23.31
N ASN A 564 25.41 -13.77 -22.28
CA ASN A 564 26.69 -14.50 -22.31
C ASN A 564 26.57 -16.03 -22.20
N SER A 565 25.37 -16.57 -21.96
CA SER A 565 25.12 -18.03 -21.92
C SER A 565 24.92 -18.66 -23.31
N LYS A 566 25.00 -17.87 -24.39
CA LYS A 566 25.12 -18.38 -25.75
C LYS A 566 26.58 -18.30 -26.19
N GLN A 567 27.30 -19.42 -26.18
CA GLN A 567 28.56 -19.59 -26.90
C GLN A 567 28.48 -20.77 -27.90
N PRO A 568 29.39 -20.81 -28.90
CA PRO A 568 29.02 -20.88 -30.32
C PRO A 568 29.10 -22.31 -30.90
N GLY A 569 28.23 -22.60 -31.87
CA GLY A 569 28.42 -23.75 -32.77
C GLY A 569 27.13 -24.40 -33.27
N ASN A 570 26.54 -23.86 -34.35
CA ASN A 570 26.35 -24.59 -35.61
C ASN A 570 25.75 -23.66 -36.68
N PRO A 571 26.23 -23.64 -37.93
CA PRO A 571 25.69 -22.78 -38.96
C PRO A 571 24.34 -23.33 -39.46
N ALA A 572 23.41 -22.40 -39.70
CA ALA A 572 22.26 -22.52 -40.59
C ALA A 572 21.43 -23.83 -40.54
N LYS A 573 20.27 -23.75 -39.86
CA LYS A 573 19.01 -24.23 -40.45
C LYS A 573 17.95 -23.13 -40.37
N LYS A 574 17.84 -22.36 -41.45
CA LYS A 574 16.58 -21.73 -41.86
C LYS A 574 15.61 -22.87 -42.17
N GLY A 575 14.53 -22.99 -41.42
CA GLY A 575 13.46 -23.95 -41.71
C GLY A 575 12.50 -24.09 -40.54
N GLU A 576 11.26 -23.66 -40.77
CA GLU A 576 10.04 -24.10 -40.06
C GLU A 576 9.88 -23.70 -38.59
N ASN A 577 9.33 -22.50 -38.38
CA ASN A 577 8.11 -22.33 -37.56
C ASN A 577 7.58 -20.88 -37.65
N ASP A 578 7.39 -20.42 -38.88
CA ASP A 578 6.63 -19.19 -39.17
C ASP A 578 5.43 -19.53 -40.06
N MET A 579 4.58 -20.42 -39.56
CA MET A 579 3.26 -20.73 -40.12
C MET A 579 2.23 -20.72 -38.98
N ASN A 580 1.90 -19.54 -38.46
CA ASN A 580 0.59 -19.29 -37.84
C ASN A 580 0.17 -17.82 -37.70
N LEU A 581 0.81 -16.89 -38.43
CA LEU A 581 0.45 -15.45 -38.41
C LEU A 581 0.21 -14.84 -39.80
N ARG A 582 -0.16 -15.68 -40.78
CA ARG A 582 -0.65 -15.24 -42.09
C ARG A 582 -1.91 -16.01 -42.51
N LYS A 583 -3.01 -15.78 -41.80
CA LYS A 583 -4.36 -15.89 -42.38
C LYS A 583 -5.16 -14.66 -41.97
N ASN A 584 -5.78 -14.04 -42.98
CA ASN A 584 -6.73 -12.92 -42.96
C ASN A 584 -6.17 -11.52 -43.31
N LYS A 585 -5.64 -11.43 -44.53
CA LYS A 585 -5.80 -10.27 -45.41
C LYS A 585 -6.15 -10.80 -46.80
N LEU A 586 -7.43 -10.81 -47.15
CA LEU A 586 -7.97 -10.59 -48.50
C LEU A 586 -9.51 -10.75 -48.45
N ALA A 587 -10.23 -9.63 -48.50
CA ALA A 587 -11.52 -9.48 -49.18
C ALA A 587 -12.04 -8.05 -48.91
N THR A 588 -11.68 -7.14 -49.82
CA THR A 588 -12.41 -5.91 -50.10
C THR A 588 -12.90 -6.10 -51.54
N THR A 589 -14.18 -5.86 -51.88
CA THR A 589 -14.60 -4.70 -52.70
C THR A 589 -16.11 -4.78 -53.01
N VAL A 590 -16.82 -3.69 -52.63
CA VAL A 590 -17.98 -3.00 -53.26
C VAL A 590 -19.39 -3.62 -53.25
N LEU A 591 -20.29 -2.92 -52.55
CA LEU A 591 -21.53 -2.36 -53.13
C LEU A 591 -21.99 -1.14 -52.29
N ALA A 592 -22.35 -0.06 -52.98
CA ALA A 592 -22.71 1.26 -52.46
C ALA A 592 -24.22 1.51 -52.50
N ALA A 593 -24.63 2.59 -51.82
CA ALA A 593 -25.95 3.26 -51.75
C ALA A 593 -26.93 2.64 -50.73
N THR A 594 -27.55 3.37 -49.79
CA THR A 594 -27.97 4.79 -49.77
C THR A 594 -27.79 5.41 -48.38
N ALA A 595 -27.37 6.68 -48.35
CA ALA A 595 -27.27 7.49 -47.14
C ALA A 595 -28.39 8.53 -47.13
N SER A 596 -29.02 8.72 -45.97
CA SER A 596 -29.48 10.02 -45.45
C SER A 596 -30.11 9.87 -44.08
N ALA A 597 -29.28 9.94 -43.04
CA ALA A 597 -29.66 10.49 -41.76
C ALA A 597 -28.42 11.19 -41.21
N VAL A 598 -28.56 12.50 -40.99
CA VAL A 598 -27.49 13.47 -40.75
C VAL A 598 -26.60 13.03 -39.57
N ILE A 599 -25.43 12.48 -39.89
CA ILE A 599 -24.31 12.28 -38.97
C ILE A 599 -23.44 13.53 -39.09
N LEU A 600 -23.23 14.24 -37.98
CA LEU A 600 -22.26 15.33 -37.88
C LEU A 600 -20.89 14.81 -38.34
N ALA A 601 -20.43 15.26 -39.51
CA ALA A 601 -19.12 14.93 -40.02
C ALA A 601 -18.02 15.55 -39.13
N ALA A 602 -16.85 14.92 -39.16
CA ALA A 602 -15.64 15.29 -38.44
C ALA A 602 -15.00 16.63 -38.89
N GLY A 603 -15.78 17.71 -39.01
CA GLY A 603 -15.36 19.00 -39.59
C GLY A 603 -15.60 20.25 -38.74
N ASP A 604 -16.55 20.25 -37.80
CA ASP A 604 -16.99 21.52 -37.19
C ASP A 604 -16.29 21.78 -35.84
N LEU A 605 -15.48 22.83 -35.84
CA LEU A 605 -15.12 23.54 -34.62
C LEU A 605 -16.41 23.99 -33.92
N PRO A 606 -16.42 24.16 -32.59
CA PRO A 606 -17.56 24.82 -31.93
C PRO A 606 -17.84 26.17 -32.62
N LYS A 607 -19.12 26.55 -32.76
CA LYS A 607 -19.53 27.77 -33.50
C LYS A 607 -18.79 29.01 -33.04
N GLU A 608 -18.46 29.06 -31.75
CA GLU A 608 -17.69 30.13 -31.11
C GLU A 608 -16.25 30.28 -31.64
N LEU A 609 -15.74 29.29 -32.38
CA LEU A 609 -14.39 29.26 -32.96
C LEU A 609 -14.40 29.36 -34.50
N GLU A 610 -15.56 29.48 -35.16
CA GLU A 610 -15.67 29.54 -36.64
C GLU A 610 -14.89 30.73 -37.25
N GLY A 611 -14.69 31.81 -36.50
CA GLY A 611 -13.93 32.99 -36.93
C GLY A 611 -12.45 33.01 -36.56
N ILE A 612 -11.92 31.96 -35.91
CA ILE A 612 -10.50 31.90 -35.49
C ILE A 612 -9.70 31.16 -36.58
N PRO A 613 -8.57 31.71 -37.07
CA PRO A 613 -7.72 31.03 -38.02
C PRO A 613 -7.31 29.64 -37.51
N LYS A 614 -7.49 28.59 -38.32
CA LYS A 614 -7.22 27.20 -37.92
C LYS A 614 -5.77 26.99 -37.45
N GLU A 615 -4.83 27.75 -38.03
CA GLU A 615 -3.40 27.77 -37.67
C GLU A 615 -3.16 28.17 -36.20
N GLU A 616 -4.06 28.98 -35.61
CA GLU A 616 -3.95 29.43 -34.22
C GLU A 616 -4.50 28.38 -33.23
N ILE A 617 -5.38 27.47 -33.67
CA ILE A 617 -6.00 26.46 -32.82
C ILE A 617 -5.09 25.23 -32.72
N LYS A 618 -4.58 24.97 -31.52
CA LYS A 618 -3.73 23.80 -31.25
C LYS A 618 -4.57 22.60 -30.87
N GLU A 619 -4.63 21.60 -31.74
CA GLU A 619 -5.23 20.31 -31.42
C GLU A 619 -4.23 19.39 -30.70
N VAL A 620 -4.65 18.86 -29.55
CA VAL A 620 -3.82 18.02 -28.66
C VAL A 620 -4.42 16.64 -28.42
N THR A 621 -5.34 16.23 -29.30
CA THR A 621 -6.07 14.96 -29.27
C THR A 621 -5.14 13.73 -29.21
N GLN A 622 -3.98 13.78 -29.86
CA GLN A 622 -2.95 12.74 -29.81
C GLN A 622 -2.37 12.49 -28.41
N TYR A 623 -2.55 13.42 -27.48
CA TYR A 623 -2.09 13.32 -26.10
C TYR A 623 -3.18 12.90 -25.11
N ILE A 624 -4.36 12.50 -25.61
CA ILE A 624 -5.42 11.94 -24.79
C ILE A 624 -4.96 10.62 -24.16
N TYR A 625 -5.28 10.43 -22.89
CA TYR A 625 -5.08 9.19 -22.15
C TYR A 625 -6.40 8.65 -21.61
N GLY A 626 -6.48 7.33 -21.50
CA GLY A 626 -7.65 6.61 -21.00
C GLY A 626 -7.82 5.26 -21.68
N PRO A 627 -8.75 4.41 -21.22
CA PRO A 627 -9.10 3.17 -21.90
C PRO A 627 -9.61 3.46 -23.31
N LYS A 628 -8.95 2.91 -24.33
CA LYS A 628 -9.33 3.10 -25.74
C LYS A 628 -10.59 2.29 -26.04
N VAL A 629 -11.57 2.90 -26.69
CA VAL A 629 -12.80 2.24 -27.14
C VAL A 629 -13.10 2.62 -28.58
N ASN A 630 -13.83 1.74 -29.28
CA ASN A 630 -14.40 2.06 -30.57
C ASN A 630 -15.81 2.65 -30.34
N ASP A 631 -16.07 3.79 -30.95
CA ASP A 631 -17.36 4.47 -30.93
C ASP A 631 -17.59 5.07 -32.31
N PRO A 632 -18.54 4.55 -33.11
CA PRO A 632 -18.77 5.01 -34.48
C PRO A 632 -19.08 6.51 -34.61
N GLU A 633 -19.58 7.13 -33.54
CA GLU A 633 -19.92 8.57 -33.51
C GLU A 633 -18.70 9.44 -33.17
N ALA A 634 -17.56 8.85 -32.80
CA ALA A 634 -16.35 9.58 -32.47
C ALA A 634 -15.65 10.13 -33.72
N SER A 635 -15.21 11.39 -33.62
CA SER A 635 -14.58 12.15 -34.70
C SER A 635 -13.27 11.56 -35.27
N ALA A 636 -12.54 10.73 -34.49
CA ALA A 636 -11.24 10.19 -34.89
C ALA A 636 -11.36 8.77 -35.50
N LYS A 637 -12.03 8.64 -36.65
CA LYS A 637 -12.26 7.36 -37.35
C LYS A 637 -12.90 6.30 -36.44
N GLY A 638 -13.82 6.72 -35.58
CA GLY A 638 -14.52 5.86 -34.65
C GLY A 638 -13.69 5.34 -33.45
N LYS A 639 -12.56 5.97 -33.11
CA LYS A 639 -11.73 5.64 -31.93
C LYS A 639 -11.71 6.79 -30.94
N THR A 640 -11.89 6.49 -29.66
CA THR A 640 -11.93 7.48 -28.56
C THR A 640 -11.41 6.85 -27.26
N VAL A 641 -11.38 7.60 -26.16
CA VAL A 641 -11.19 7.04 -24.82
C VAL A 641 -12.48 7.17 -24.02
N ALA A 642 -12.76 6.17 -23.19
CA ALA A 642 -13.94 6.20 -22.33
C ALA A 642 -13.69 5.58 -20.97
N LYS A 643 -14.45 6.03 -19.99
CA LYS A 643 -14.43 5.52 -18.62
C LYS A 643 -15.84 5.16 -18.19
N VAL A 644 -15.99 3.93 -17.71
CA VAL A 644 -17.18 3.40 -17.05
C VAL A 644 -17.16 3.74 -15.56
N PHE A 645 -18.31 4.19 -15.06
CA PHE A 645 -18.56 4.53 -13.66
C PHE A 645 -19.59 3.57 -13.05
N PRO A 646 -19.41 3.16 -11.79
CA PRO A 646 -20.35 2.27 -11.13
C PRO A 646 -21.70 2.97 -10.89
N ALA A 647 -22.79 2.21 -10.82
CA ALA A 647 -24.15 2.74 -10.66
C ALA A 647 -24.35 3.57 -9.37
N ASN A 648 -23.54 3.31 -8.34
CA ASN A 648 -23.56 4.03 -7.07
C ASN A 648 -22.59 5.22 -7.00
N ALA A 649 -21.95 5.61 -8.11
CA ALA A 649 -21.12 6.80 -8.14
C ALA A 649 -21.94 8.04 -7.78
N LYS A 650 -21.34 8.97 -7.03
CA LYS A 650 -22.02 10.17 -6.56
C LYS A 650 -22.52 11.01 -7.76
N LYS A 651 -23.81 11.36 -7.77
CA LYS A 651 -24.42 12.23 -8.79
C LYS A 651 -23.96 13.67 -8.56
N TYR A 652 -23.24 14.26 -9.52
CA TYR A 652 -22.71 15.63 -9.41
C TYR A 652 -23.38 16.64 -10.35
N GLY A 653 -24.45 16.25 -11.06
CA GLY A 653 -25.27 17.15 -11.88
C GLY A 653 -24.64 17.58 -13.22
N GLY A 654 -23.53 16.96 -13.64
CA GLY A 654 -22.82 17.25 -14.88
C GLY A 654 -21.47 16.51 -14.94
N VAL A 655 -20.69 16.73 -16.00
CA VAL A 655 -19.36 16.12 -16.14
C VAL A 655 -18.29 17.05 -15.60
N ASN A 656 -17.55 16.61 -14.58
CA ASN A 656 -16.46 17.40 -14.00
C ASN A 656 -15.27 17.46 -14.97
N MET A 657 -14.79 18.65 -15.33
CA MET A 657 -13.65 18.82 -16.24
C MET A 657 -12.75 19.97 -15.81
N GLY A 658 -11.43 19.85 -15.99
CA GLY A 658 -10.50 20.89 -15.58
C GLY A 658 -9.13 20.82 -16.24
N VAL A 659 -8.39 21.91 -16.11
CA VAL A 659 -6.97 22.02 -16.47
C VAL A 659 -6.19 22.22 -15.18
N TYR A 660 -5.33 21.26 -14.86
CA TYR A 660 -4.52 21.27 -13.67
C TYR A 660 -3.04 21.33 -14.04
N ASN A 661 -2.31 22.27 -13.47
CA ASN A 661 -0.86 22.28 -13.49
C ASN A 661 -0.34 22.25 -12.07
N LYS A 662 0.43 21.21 -11.74
CA LYS A 662 0.95 21.00 -10.38
C LYS A 662 1.76 22.20 -9.85
N LYS A 663 2.65 22.77 -10.65
CA LYS A 663 3.48 23.91 -10.20
C LYS A 663 2.64 25.18 -10.06
N TYR A 664 1.71 25.43 -10.98
CA TYR A 664 0.81 26.58 -10.90
C TYR A 664 -0.06 26.51 -9.64
N ASP A 665 -0.61 25.33 -9.33
CA ASP A 665 -1.42 25.12 -8.13
C ASP A 665 -0.57 25.16 -6.85
N GLU A 666 0.65 24.61 -6.85
CA GLU A 666 1.57 24.74 -5.71
C GLU A 666 1.99 26.20 -5.44
N MET A 667 2.24 27.00 -6.49
CA MET A 667 2.66 28.40 -6.35
C MET A 667 1.51 29.33 -5.97
N THR A 668 0.31 29.11 -6.53
CA THR A 668 -0.81 30.07 -6.42
C THR A 668 -1.99 29.55 -5.62
N LYS A 669 -2.02 28.25 -5.28
CA LYS A 669 -3.16 27.54 -4.67
C LYS A 669 -4.46 27.65 -5.48
N LYS A 670 -4.34 27.78 -6.81
CA LYS A 670 -5.47 27.91 -7.75
C LYS A 670 -5.33 26.95 -8.93
N VAL A 671 -6.45 26.34 -9.33
CA VAL A 671 -6.57 25.54 -10.57
C VAL A 671 -6.61 26.47 -11.79
N ILE A 672 -6.04 26.07 -12.93
CA ILE A 672 -5.97 26.92 -14.15
C ILE A 672 -7.37 27.16 -14.74
N ALA A 673 -8.12 26.07 -14.94
CA ALA A 673 -9.45 26.13 -15.51
C ALA A 673 -10.31 24.99 -14.95
N TRP A 674 -11.60 25.23 -14.79
CA TRP A 674 -12.54 24.24 -14.29
C TRP A 674 -13.95 24.51 -14.79
N SER A 675 -14.68 23.44 -15.11
CA SER A 675 -16.08 23.51 -15.50
C SER A 675 -16.81 22.23 -15.13
N ARG A 676 -18.12 22.33 -14.93
CA ARG A 676 -19.01 21.18 -14.74
C ARG A 676 -20.30 21.37 -15.54
N PRO A 677 -20.25 21.29 -16.88
CA PRO A 677 -21.44 21.44 -17.70
C PRO A 677 -22.42 20.29 -17.47
N LYS A 678 -23.72 20.62 -17.51
CA LYS A 678 -24.79 19.62 -17.58
C LYS A 678 -24.74 18.95 -18.96
N ILE A 679 -24.88 17.63 -18.98
CA ILE A 679 -24.99 16.86 -20.22
C ILE A 679 -26.43 16.94 -20.70
N ILE A 680 -26.60 17.29 -21.97
CA ILE A 680 -27.91 17.63 -22.55
C ILE A 680 -28.55 16.38 -23.15
N ASP A 681 -27.75 15.57 -23.83
CA ASP A 681 -28.14 14.28 -24.39
C ASP A 681 -26.93 13.33 -24.44
N GLU A 682 -27.14 12.11 -24.93
CA GLU A 682 -26.09 11.10 -25.07
C GLU A 682 -25.30 11.23 -26.39
N LYS A 683 -25.12 12.45 -26.91
CA LYS A 683 -24.29 12.71 -28.11
C LYS A 683 -23.02 13.46 -27.74
N TYR A 684 -22.10 13.56 -28.70
CA TYR A 684 -20.91 14.37 -28.55
C TYR A 684 -21.21 15.86 -28.66
N HIS A 685 -20.81 16.62 -27.64
CA HIS A 685 -20.90 18.08 -27.61
C HIS A 685 -19.55 18.71 -27.27
N TRP A 686 -19.30 19.90 -27.81
CA TRP A 686 -18.16 20.72 -27.44
C TRP A 686 -18.44 21.43 -26.11
N TYR A 687 -17.50 21.32 -25.17
CA TYR A 687 -17.55 22.03 -23.91
C TYR A 687 -16.27 22.84 -23.70
N LYS A 688 -16.45 24.12 -23.36
CA LYS A 688 -15.37 25.01 -22.97
C LYS A 688 -15.04 24.79 -21.49
N ILE A 689 -13.78 24.47 -21.18
CA ILE A 689 -13.26 24.49 -19.81
C ILE A 689 -12.88 25.93 -19.47
N ARG A 690 -13.71 26.58 -18.66
CA ARG A 690 -13.57 27.98 -18.29
C ARG A 690 -12.36 28.20 -17.39
N ARG A 691 -11.49 29.14 -17.75
CA ARG A 691 -10.38 29.59 -16.89
C ARG A 691 -10.92 30.16 -15.58
N THR A 692 -10.20 29.93 -14.49
CA THR A 692 -10.59 30.42 -13.16
C THR A 692 -10.29 31.91 -12.98
N SER A 693 -9.39 32.47 -13.81
CA SER A 693 -9.14 33.91 -13.92
C SER A 693 -8.55 34.27 -15.30
N ASN A 694 -8.60 35.55 -15.67
CA ASN A 694 -7.99 36.06 -16.90
C ASN A 694 -6.45 35.94 -16.91
N GLU A 695 -5.83 35.82 -15.73
CA GLU A 695 -4.38 35.68 -15.53
C GLU A 695 -3.91 34.23 -15.46
N ALA A 696 -4.81 33.25 -15.46
CA ALA A 696 -4.43 31.84 -15.44
C ALA A 696 -3.71 31.44 -16.74
N ALA A 697 -2.45 31.01 -16.61
CA ALA A 697 -1.57 30.64 -17.70
C ALA A 697 -0.73 29.40 -17.34
N VAL A 698 -0.34 28.61 -18.34
CA VAL A 698 0.60 27.50 -18.14
C VAL A 698 2.04 28.05 -18.10
N PRO A 699 2.81 27.83 -17.00
CA PRO A 699 4.17 28.34 -16.86
C PRO A 699 5.16 27.72 -17.85
N GLN A 700 6.14 28.51 -18.31
CA GLN A 700 7.14 28.12 -19.32
C GLN A 700 8.07 26.97 -18.87
N ASP A 701 8.37 26.87 -17.57
CA ASP A 701 9.34 25.91 -17.01
C ASP A 701 8.67 24.75 -16.25
N THR A 702 7.67 24.10 -16.87
CA THR A 702 6.97 22.96 -16.24
C THR A 702 6.91 21.69 -17.10
N PRO A 703 7.94 20.82 -17.02
CA PRO A 703 7.89 19.55 -17.73
C PRO A 703 6.80 18.61 -17.17
N HIS A 704 5.84 18.22 -18.01
CA HIS A 704 4.85 17.15 -17.84
C HIS A 704 3.81 17.32 -16.71
N ASN A 705 3.61 18.53 -16.22
CA ASN A 705 2.73 18.78 -15.07
C ASN A 705 1.33 19.29 -15.42
N THR A 706 1.05 19.65 -16.68
CA THR A 706 -0.28 20.13 -17.09
C THR A 706 -1.15 18.99 -17.62
N VAL A 707 -2.27 18.75 -16.96
CA VAL A 707 -3.24 17.71 -17.30
C VAL A 707 -4.61 18.35 -17.48
N ILE A 708 -5.22 18.08 -18.63
CA ILE A 708 -6.65 18.26 -18.84
C ILE A 708 -7.29 16.96 -18.36
N TYR A 709 -8.23 17.04 -17.42
CA TYR A 709 -8.85 15.87 -16.82
C TYR A 709 -10.36 15.97 -16.90
N LEU A 710 -11.00 14.79 -16.99
CA LEU A 710 -12.42 14.61 -16.77
C LEU A 710 -12.61 13.69 -15.54
N GLU A 711 -13.65 13.95 -14.77
CA GLU A 711 -14.10 13.17 -13.61
C GLU A 711 -12.98 12.79 -12.62
N ASP A 712 -12.62 11.50 -12.59
CA ASP A 712 -11.70 10.86 -11.64
C ASP A 712 -10.24 10.84 -12.14
N TRP A 713 -9.91 11.68 -13.12
CA TRP A 713 -8.57 11.83 -13.68
C TRP A 713 -8.06 10.59 -14.42
N LYS A 714 -8.94 9.64 -14.75
CA LYS A 714 -8.58 8.44 -15.54
C LYS A 714 -8.74 8.63 -17.04
N ILE A 715 -9.46 9.67 -17.46
CA ILE A 715 -9.60 10.11 -18.84
C ILE A 715 -9.27 11.61 -18.95
N GLY A 716 -8.55 12.00 -20.00
CA GLY A 716 -8.08 13.38 -20.16
C GLY A 716 -7.00 13.52 -21.23
N ALA A 717 -6.23 14.61 -21.21
CA ALA A 717 -5.06 14.82 -22.08
C ALA A 717 -3.86 15.37 -21.30
N ARG A 718 -2.65 14.92 -21.63
CA ARG A 718 -1.41 15.45 -21.05
C ARG A 718 -0.74 16.40 -22.00
N LEU A 719 -0.65 17.68 -21.64
CA LEU A 719 -0.07 18.67 -22.56
C LEU A 719 1.45 18.50 -22.63
N PRO A 720 2.05 18.55 -23.84
CA PRO A 720 3.49 18.59 -23.99
C PRO A 720 4.06 19.92 -23.47
N ASN A 721 5.34 19.90 -23.10
CA ASN A 721 6.02 21.02 -22.44
C ASN A 721 6.20 22.23 -23.36
N THR A 722 5.97 22.06 -24.68
CA THR A 722 5.97 23.12 -25.69
C THR A 722 4.71 23.97 -25.65
N ILE A 723 3.69 23.58 -24.88
CA ILE A 723 2.44 24.34 -24.73
C ILE A 723 2.48 25.14 -23.44
N THR A 724 2.71 26.43 -23.59
CA THR A 724 2.83 27.42 -22.52
C THR A 724 1.95 28.63 -22.84
N GLY A 725 1.70 29.50 -21.84
CA GLY A 725 0.92 30.73 -22.03
C GLY A 725 -0.58 30.57 -21.70
N LYS A 726 -1.38 31.58 -22.10
CA LYS A 726 -2.83 31.65 -21.86
C LYS A 726 -3.58 31.00 -23.03
N PHE A 727 -4.47 30.07 -22.72
CA PHE A 727 -5.34 29.45 -23.71
C PHE A 727 -6.71 29.12 -23.12
N ASP A 728 -7.72 29.17 -23.97
CA ASP A 728 -9.02 28.59 -23.71
C ASP A 728 -9.03 27.12 -24.17
N CYS A 729 -9.53 26.23 -23.33
CA CYS A 729 -9.55 24.80 -23.61
C CYS A 729 -10.96 24.34 -23.98
N TRP A 730 -11.08 23.59 -25.06
CA TRP A 730 -12.32 22.98 -25.53
C TRP A 730 -12.16 21.47 -25.63
N VAL A 731 -13.17 20.74 -25.16
CA VAL A 731 -13.19 19.26 -25.17
C VAL A 731 -14.47 18.75 -25.83
N LEU A 732 -14.35 17.74 -26.68
CA LEU A 732 -15.48 17.06 -27.32
C LEU A 732 -15.84 15.82 -26.50
N VAL A 733 -16.97 15.89 -25.79
CA VAL A 733 -17.35 14.93 -24.76
C VAL A 733 -18.74 14.36 -25.05
N LYS A 734 -18.90 13.06 -24.83
CA LYS A 734 -20.20 12.36 -24.75
C LYS A 734 -20.29 11.72 -23.37
N ALA A 735 -21.47 11.71 -22.76
CA ALA A 735 -21.70 10.92 -21.56
C ALA A 735 -23.04 10.17 -21.66
N GLU A 736 -23.07 8.94 -21.17
CA GLU A 736 -24.19 8.02 -21.23
C GLU A 736 -24.57 7.55 -19.82
N GLY A 737 -25.82 7.14 -19.66
CA GLY A 737 -26.33 6.53 -18.43
C GLY A 737 -27.01 7.50 -17.46
N PRO A 738 -27.76 6.95 -16.49
CA PRO A 738 -28.66 7.70 -15.62
C PRO A 738 -27.97 8.71 -14.67
N LEU A 739 -26.63 8.65 -14.54
CA LEU A 739 -25.87 9.66 -13.81
C LEU A 739 -25.78 11.00 -14.55
N TYR A 740 -25.80 10.97 -15.89
CA TYR A 740 -25.55 12.14 -16.73
C TYR A 740 -26.78 12.59 -17.52
N VAL A 741 -27.61 11.64 -17.97
CA VAL A 741 -28.82 11.92 -18.76
C VAL A 741 -30.02 11.27 -18.07
N ASP A 742 -31.00 12.09 -17.68
CA ASP A 742 -32.20 11.61 -16.99
C ASP A 742 -33.01 10.69 -17.92
N GLY A 743 -33.42 9.53 -17.39
CA GLY A 743 -34.18 8.52 -18.15
C GLY A 743 -33.33 7.56 -19.00
N SER A 744 -32.01 7.71 -19.05
CA SER A 744 -31.14 6.76 -19.74
C SER A 744 -31.09 5.40 -19.04
N THR A 745 -31.14 4.32 -19.84
CA THR A 745 -30.99 2.92 -19.40
C THR A 745 -29.60 2.35 -19.67
N LYS A 746 -28.68 3.15 -20.25
CA LYS A 746 -27.31 2.73 -20.57
C LYS A 746 -26.41 2.72 -19.34
N GLU A 747 -25.24 2.09 -19.47
CA GLU A 747 -24.19 2.13 -18.46
C GLU A 747 -23.63 3.56 -18.31
N ASN A 748 -23.30 3.95 -17.08
CA ASN A 748 -22.72 5.26 -16.81
C ASN A 748 -21.31 5.36 -17.40
N LYS A 749 -21.15 6.14 -18.46
CA LYS A 749 -19.90 6.17 -19.21
C LYS A 749 -19.63 7.56 -19.76
N VAL A 750 -18.38 8.01 -19.64
CA VAL A 750 -17.93 9.31 -20.19
C VAL A 750 -16.86 9.07 -21.24
N TYR A 751 -16.99 9.74 -22.37
CA TYR A 751 -16.12 9.65 -23.54
C TYR A 751 -15.42 10.98 -23.79
N LEU A 752 -14.15 10.95 -24.21
CA LEU A 752 -13.41 12.12 -24.65
C LEU A 752 -12.83 11.87 -26.05
N SER A 753 -13.34 12.60 -27.04
CA SER A 753 -12.97 12.39 -28.45
C SER A 753 -11.88 13.34 -28.92
N ARG A 754 -11.94 14.64 -28.56
CA ARG A 754 -10.99 15.66 -29.01
C ARG A 754 -10.72 16.70 -27.94
N VAL A 755 -9.55 17.33 -28.05
CA VAL A 755 -9.13 18.44 -27.19
C VAL A 755 -8.45 19.52 -28.02
N LEU A 756 -8.97 20.74 -27.93
CA LEU A 756 -8.46 21.92 -28.62
C LEU A 756 -8.02 22.98 -27.63
N LEU A 757 -6.93 23.68 -27.93
CA LEU A 757 -6.43 24.82 -27.19
C LEU A 757 -6.40 26.04 -28.11
N VAL A 758 -7.05 27.11 -27.68
CA VAL A 758 -7.16 28.35 -28.43
C VAL A 758 -6.37 29.42 -27.67
N PRO A 759 -5.27 29.96 -28.24
CA PRO A 759 -4.50 31.02 -27.59
C PRO A 759 -5.38 32.21 -27.24
N VAL A 760 -5.16 32.79 -26.07
CA VAL A 760 -5.81 34.04 -25.66
C VAL A 760 -4.76 35.14 -25.78
N LYS A 761 -5.06 36.17 -26.60
CA LYS A 761 -4.21 37.35 -26.78
C LYS A 761 -4.15 38.20 -25.52
#